data_AF-A0A7C4QTM2-F1
#
_entry.id   AF-A0A7C4QTM2-F1
#
_cell.length_a   1.000
_cell.length_b   1.000
_cell.length_c   1.000
_cell.angle_alpha   90.00
_cell.angle_beta   90.00
_cell.angle_gamma   90.00
#
_symmetry.space_group_name_H-M   'P 1'
#
loop_
_entity.id
_entity.type
_entity.pdbx_description
1 polymer ?
#
loop_
_entity_poly.entity_id
_entity_poly.type
_entity_poly.pdbx_seq_one_letter_code
_entity_poly.pdbx_strand_id
1 'polypeptide(L)'
;MRNIKVALLGIGIAASLSAGSGGAETNLLVNGDFRARNEAGLPNNWIVVKGQKVSLDDREKPPGIRQSLRVDVVADGGSSYGQIYQTVKARPDTVYWLEGQLRSSKAGLGLLSVKLLKGGREVKRLGSAKSPGEWKTVTLEFSTEDADEIQVLCRWEQNAARGWVGQTCWFADLKLRSKGAAPPPPAWTIAIKQAALIQPVAPPPLPLPPAEGDLFVTPAGAGKRDGTSWDNALPGNGPGVIQAAWDALAPGHACRLGSGVYARTALNITSGGTGPDKVKRLAGEDTGGGYPWLVGSWDPKAPDKGPTLLNLTEGVSYCAFEHLQLARYQYGIFTRKGRHVGLRIRDFDVHESRYGLFLPGLAYADEPAAASHDLVIEDCDFIHFTKSGIRLQGGNYDVRIINCVADAGGVDWMKESFQICFNVAGDSPRRLSRREEKPWAGEHDILFINCVARNAIWSKDRYWQGDGFLAENDVRNMAFINCVALDNADGGWDNKATNVVYVNCAGLRNKMNFRVWQQGFFYHCLSAYAFKRGGSWTGSGLWTLGDTRVVRGTFHNNETRNLCADSKPQGEDGRESARNGSVTLERCLISFDGENSQTEELYAGEDNIRRRECAEWAPRTAERAGLGTNPEYVGAHLGRSWAGQPADAFDSRLWGPGKGFHSGTHAAWAKKTPEQLVEAARVLLKNRGWEDFKETVERLERQAR
;
A
#
# COMPACT_ATOMS: atom_id res chain seq x y z
N MET A 1 17.36 -13.77 -20.11
CA MET A 1 16.34 -14.46 -19.28
C MET A 1 16.86 -14.60 -17.85
N ARG A 2 16.68 -13.57 -17.01
CA ARG A 2 16.97 -13.66 -15.58
C ARG A 2 15.68 -14.08 -14.89
N ASN A 3 15.68 -15.24 -14.25
CA ASN A 3 14.65 -15.68 -13.33
C ASN A 3 14.63 -14.71 -12.14
N ILE A 4 13.83 -13.64 -12.23
CA ILE A 4 13.42 -12.86 -11.08
C ILE A 4 12.48 -13.78 -10.30
N LYS A 5 13.03 -14.44 -9.28
CA LYS A 5 12.21 -15.05 -8.24
C LYS A 5 11.31 -13.94 -7.73
N VAL A 6 9.99 -14.13 -7.82
CA VAL A 6 9.02 -13.47 -6.96
C VAL A 6 9.32 -13.95 -5.53
N ALA A 7 10.40 -13.43 -4.96
CA ALA A 7 10.48 -13.25 -3.53
C ALA A 7 9.40 -12.21 -3.27
N LEU A 8 8.27 -12.64 -2.70
CA LEU A 8 7.34 -11.78 -1.96
C LEU A 8 8.13 -10.60 -1.43
N LEU A 9 7.84 -9.40 -1.97
CA LEU A 9 8.58 -8.16 -1.74
C LEU A 9 9.07 -8.10 -0.30
N GLY A 10 10.30 -8.59 -0.10
CA GLY A 10 11.06 -8.30 1.07
C GLY A 10 11.44 -6.85 0.85
N ILE A 11 10.73 -5.93 1.51
CA ILE A 11 11.33 -4.65 1.85
C ILE A 11 12.71 -5.01 2.36
N GLY A 12 13.74 -4.66 1.58
CA GLY A 12 15.12 -4.95 1.88
C GLY A 12 15.51 -4.17 3.13
N ILE A 13 15.15 -4.68 4.29
CA ILE A 13 15.96 -4.50 5.49
C ILE A 13 17.18 -5.35 5.19
N ALA A 14 18.22 -4.72 4.66
CA ALA A 14 19.56 -5.25 4.72
C ALA A 14 19.86 -5.48 6.21
N ALA A 15 19.62 -6.71 6.69
CA ALA A 15 20.18 -7.17 7.94
C ALA A 15 21.68 -7.31 7.71
N SER A 16 22.39 -6.18 7.77
CA SER A 16 23.81 -6.16 8.04
C SER A 16 24.01 -6.72 9.45
N LEU A 17 24.05 -8.05 9.56
CA LEU A 17 24.69 -8.74 10.67
C LEU A 17 26.20 -8.53 10.54
N SER A 18 26.61 -7.27 10.68
CA SER A 18 27.90 -7.00 11.29
C SER A 18 27.70 -7.33 12.76
N ALA A 19 28.31 -8.42 13.19
CA ALA A 19 28.52 -8.70 14.61
C ALA A 19 29.47 -7.61 15.15
N GLY A 20 28.92 -6.41 15.34
CA GLY A 20 29.55 -5.36 16.11
C GLY A 20 29.58 -5.85 17.54
N SER A 21 30.79 -6.11 18.04
CA SER A 21 31.09 -6.36 19.44
C SER A 21 30.25 -5.44 20.34
N GLY A 22 29.39 -6.05 21.17
CA GLY A 22 28.45 -5.38 22.05
C GLY A 22 29.10 -4.52 23.14
N GLY A 23 29.57 -3.34 22.75
CA GLY A 23 29.68 -2.22 23.69
C GLY A 23 28.27 -1.79 24.06
N ALA A 24 27.96 -1.72 25.35
CA ALA A 24 26.67 -1.21 25.82
C ALA A 24 26.38 0.15 25.15
N GLU A 25 25.38 0.20 24.27
CA GLU A 25 25.04 1.42 23.55
C GLU A 25 24.72 2.54 24.55
N THR A 26 25.57 3.55 24.58
CA THR A 26 25.49 4.65 25.54
C THR A 26 24.26 5.50 25.23
N ASN A 27 23.44 5.77 26.24
CA ASN A 27 22.33 6.71 26.12
C ASN A 27 22.88 8.10 25.81
N LEU A 28 22.43 8.70 24.71
CA LEU A 28 22.87 10.02 24.27
C LEU A 28 22.18 11.15 25.04
N LEU A 29 21.11 10.84 25.79
CA LEU A 29 20.50 11.77 26.72
C LEU A 29 21.28 11.79 28.04
N VAL A 30 21.66 12.99 28.47
CA VAL A 30 22.17 13.23 29.82
C VAL A 30 20.98 13.31 30.77
N ASN A 31 21.03 12.58 31.90
CA ASN A 31 19.95 12.57 32.90
C ASN A 31 18.58 12.15 32.34
N GLY A 32 18.54 11.17 31.44
CA GLY A 32 17.28 10.62 30.90
C GLY A 32 16.46 9.81 31.91
N ASP A 33 17.08 9.35 33.00
CA ASP A 33 16.41 8.72 34.15
C ASP A 33 15.89 9.74 35.19
N PHE A 34 16.10 11.03 34.91
CA PHE A 34 15.69 12.20 35.68
C PHE A 34 16.23 12.29 37.12
N ARG A 35 17.26 11.53 37.49
CA ARG A 35 17.77 11.48 38.88
C ARG A 35 18.49 12.73 39.35
N ALA A 36 19.17 13.43 38.45
CA ALA A 36 19.96 14.60 38.80
C ALA A 36 19.08 15.86 38.80
N ARG A 37 19.23 16.67 39.85
CA ARG A 37 18.55 17.96 40.02
C ARG A 37 19.54 19.10 39.83
N ASN A 38 19.07 20.21 39.26
CA ASN A 38 19.80 21.48 39.32
C ASN A 38 19.47 22.23 40.63
N GLU A 39 20.07 23.39 40.83
CA GLU A 39 19.86 24.23 42.02
C GLU A 39 18.40 24.65 42.23
N ALA A 40 17.61 24.74 41.16
CA ALA A 40 16.18 25.03 41.20
C ALA A 40 15.30 23.79 41.47
N GLY A 41 15.90 22.63 41.73
CA GLY A 41 15.21 21.36 41.96
C GLY A 41 14.59 20.72 40.71
N LEU A 42 14.84 21.28 39.53
CA LEU A 42 14.40 20.80 38.21
C LEU A 42 15.39 19.75 37.67
N PRO A 43 14.98 18.90 36.71
CA PRO A 43 15.88 17.93 36.10
C PRO A 43 17.11 18.60 35.47
N ASN A 44 18.30 18.22 35.93
CA ASN A 44 19.56 18.75 35.42
C ASN A 44 19.74 18.43 33.93
N ASN A 45 20.36 19.32 33.15
CA ASN A 45 20.57 19.21 31.69
C ASN A 45 19.30 19.16 30.81
N TRP A 46 18.14 19.46 31.38
CA TRP A 46 16.90 19.61 30.63
C TRP A 46 16.41 21.07 30.66
N ILE A 47 16.01 21.59 29.50
CA ILE A 47 15.51 22.96 29.36
C ILE A 47 13.99 22.93 29.57
N VAL A 48 13.55 23.47 30.70
CA VAL A 48 12.13 23.68 31.01
C VAL A 48 11.68 25.00 30.41
N VAL A 49 10.69 24.97 29.52
CA VAL A 49 10.12 26.20 28.97
C VAL A 49 9.41 26.99 30.07
N LYS A 50 9.53 28.33 30.03
CA LYS A 50 8.92 29.24 31.03
C LYS A 50 7.41 29.00 31.16
N GLY A 51 6.91 29.08 32.39
CA GLY A 51 5.48 28.95 32.69
C GLY A 51 4.97 27.51 32.86
N GLN A 52 5.86 26.53 32.77
CA GLN A 52 5.51 25.12 32.94
C GLN A 52 5.72 24.66 34.39
N LYS A 53 4.74 23.93 34.95
CA LYS A 53 4.86 23.35 36.30
C LYS A 53 5.41 21.93 36.21
N VAL A 54 6.72 21.82 36.36
CA VAL A 54 7.49 20.57 36.25
C VAL A 54 8.17 20.29 37.59
N SER A 55 8.14 19.03 38.02
CA SER A 55 8.80 18.54 39.23
C SER A 55 9.26 17.10 39.04
N LEU A 56 9.98 16.55 40.02
CA LEU A 56 10.37 15.14 40.01
C LEU A 56 9.59 14.39 41.09
N ASP A 57 9.11 13.20 40.76
CA ASP A 57 8.21 12.39 41.60
C ASP A 57 8.83 11.03 41.89
N ASP A 58 9.06 10.74 43.18
CA ASP A 58 9.64 9.49 43.67
C ASP A 58 8.58 8.46 44.05
N ARG A 59 7.29 8.85 44.03
CA ARG A 59 6.16 7.98 44.39
C ARG A 59 5.51 7.40 43.15
N GLU A 60 5.19 8.25 42.17
CA GLU A 60 4.54 7.82 40.94
C GLU A 60 5.57 7.51 39.85
N LYS A 61 5.87 6.23 39.65
CA LYS A 61 6.94 5.77 38.75
C LYS A 61 6.74 4.32 38.32
N PRO A 62 7.32 3.90 37.19
CA PRO A 62 7.30 2.49 36.80
C PRO A 62 8.05 1.60 37.81
N PRO A 63 7.69 0.31 37.93
CA PRO A 63 8.46 -0.65 38.70
C PRO A 63 9.93 -0.68 38.29
N GLY A 64 10.83 -0.71 39.28
CA GLY A 64 12.29 -0.73 39.05
C GLY A 64 12.92 0.62 38.70
N ILE A 65 12.12 1.65 38.42
CA ILE A 65 12.61 3.00 38.16
C ILE A 65 12.59 3.81 39.46
N ARG A 66 13.64 4.61 39.70
CA ARG A 66 13.80 5.35 40.96
C ARG A 66 12.97 6.63 41.02
N GLN A 67 12.78 7.29 39.89
CA GLN A 67 12.16 8.63 39.82
C GLN A 67 11.51 8.84 38.45
N SER A 68 10.48 9.68 38.41
CA SER A 68 9.88 10.17 37.17
C SER A 68 9.87 11.70 37.13
N LEU A 69 9.80 12.24 35.93
CA LEU A 69 9.43 13.62 35.69
C LEU A 69 7.92 13.75 35.79
N ARG A 70 7.42 14.64 36.66
CA ARG A 70 6.00 14.97 36.80
C ARG A 70 5.70 16.34 36.21
N VAL A 71 4.61 16.43 35.48
CA VAL A 71 4.09 17.66 34.91
C VAL A 71 2.64 17.85 35.32
N ASP A 72 2.36 18.95 36.03
CA ASP A 72 0.99 19.37 36.34
C ASP A 72 0.52 20.45 35.36
N VAL A 73 -0.59 20.22 34.68
CA VAL A 73 -1.18 21.23 33.78
C VAL A 73 -2.02 22.20 34.60
N VAL A 74 -1.42 23.33 34.99
CA VAL A 74 -2.07 24.31 35.89
C VAL A 74 -2.69 25.51 35.20
N ALA A 75 -2.42 25.71 33.91
CA ALA A 75 -2.90 26.85 33.14
C ALA A 75 -3.24 26.44 31.70
N ASP A 76 -4.14 27.19 31.09
CA ASP A 76 -4.49 27.03 29.68
C ASP A 76 -3.35 27.54 28.79
N GLY A 77 -2.82 26.66 27.94
CA GLY A 77 -1.83 26.99 26.91
C GLY A 77 -2.43 27.10 25.51
N GLY A 78 -3.77 27.05 25.39
CA GLY A 78 -4.47 27.02 24.12
C GLY A 78 -4.14 25.78 23.30
N SER A 79 -3.87 25.94 22.00
CA SER A 79 -3.48 24.84 21.10
C SER A 79 -2.00 24.46 21.18
N SER A 80 -1.19 25.19 21.98
CA SER A 80 0.23 24.90 22.14
C SER A 80 0.44 23.78 23.14
N TYR A 81 1.43 22.93 22.85
CA TYR A 81 1.91 21.95 23.81
C TYR A 81 2.91 22.60 24.76
N GLY A 82 2.84 22.21 26.03
CA GLY A 82 3.95 22.42 26.94
C GLY A 82 5.11 21.49 26.58
N GLN A 83 6.33 21.87 26.97
CA GLN A 83 7.51 21.09 26.65
C GLN A 83 8.66 21.30 27.64
N ILE A 84 9.44 20.24 27.81
CA ILE A 84 10.80 20.24 28.32
C ILE A 84 11.66 19.45 27.33
N TYR A 85 12.90 19.87 27.09
CA TYR A 85 13.70 19.25 26.04
C TYR A 85 15.20 19.21 26.34
N GLN A 86 15.89 18.37 25.57
CA GLN A 86 17.35 18.31 25.49
C GLN A 86 17.75 18.24 24.00
N THR A 87 18.82 18.96 23.63
CA THR A 87 19.38 18.90 22.28
C THR A 87 20.65 18.05 22.28
N VAL A 88 20.78 17.17 21.30
CA VAL A 88 21.88 16.24 21.10
C VAL A 88 22.43 16.42 19.69
N LYS A 89 23.75 16.34 19.50
CA LYS A 89 24.35 16.32 18.16
C LYS A 89 23.99 15.02 17.44
N ALA A 90 23.64 15.14 16.16
CA ALA A 90 23.24 14.02 15.33
C ALA A 90 24.28 13.77 14.23
N ARG A 91 24.46 12.51 13.88
CA ARG A 91 25.12 12.15 12.63
C ARG A 91 24.06 12.18 11.53
N PRO A 92 24.32 12.82 10.36
CA PRO A 92 23.46 12.67 9.20
C PRO A 92 23.31 11.19 8.81
N ASP A 93 22.22 10.87 8.12
CA ASP A 93 21.91 9.54 7.58
C ASP A 93 22.12 8.43 8.62
N THR A 94 21.62 8.62 9.83
CA THR A 94 21.77 7.70 10.95
C THR A 94 20.40 7.43 11.58
N VAL A 95 20.09 6.17 11.85
CA VAL A 95 18.87 5.79 12.56
C VAL A 95 19.08 5.94 14.05
N TYR A 96 18.11 6.57 14.70
CA TYR A 96 18.04 6.72 16.13
C TYR A 96 16.77 6.08 16.66
N TRP A 97 16.85 5.61 17.89
CA TRP A 97 15.76 5.04 18.63
C TRP A 97 15.59 5.79 19.95
N LEU A 98 14.44 6.43 20.10
CA LEU A 98 13.98 7.06 21.33
C LEU A 98 13.00 6.11 22.04
N GLU A 99 13.27 5.83 23.31
CA GLU A 99 12.44 5.04 24.20
C GLU A 99 12.15 5.84 25.48
N GLY A 100 10.96 5.66 26.06
CA GLY A 100 10.63 6.17 27.38
C GLY A 100 9.35 5.58 27.94
N GLN A 101 9.17 5.65 29.25
CA GLN A 101 7.91 5.27 29.90
C GLN A 101 7.03 6.49 30.15
N LEU A 102 5.76 6.39 29.79
CA LEU A 102 4.78 7.46 29.89
C LEU A 102 3.53 6.98 30.63
N ARG A 103 2.93 7.90 31.39
CA ARG A 103 1.61 7.76 32.01
C ARG A 103 0.94 9.12 32.11
N SER A 104 -0.39 9.15 32.07
CA SER A 104 -1.17 10.36 32.40
C SER A 104 -2.40 10.05 33.23
N SER A 105 -2.83 11.01 34.05
CA SER A 105 -4.10 10.91 34.80
C SER A 105 -5.31 10.84 33.86
N LYS A 106 -5.20 11.44 32.67
CA LYS A 106 -6.15 11.34 31.56
C LYS A 106 -5.38 10.91 30.30
N ALA A 107 -5.79 9.79 29.71
CA ALA A 107 -5.15 9.26 28.51
C ALA A 107 -5.14 10.31 27.38
N GLY A 108 -4.05 10.32 26.60
CA GLY A 108 -3.85 11.27 25.49
C GLY A 108 -3.18 12.59 25.85
N LEU A 109 -2.84 12.82 27.12
CA LEU A 109 -2.25 14.08 27.59
C LEU A 109 -0.78 14.28 27.16
N GLY A 110 0.10 13.30 27.44
CA GLY A 110 1.54 13.40 27.17
C GLY A 110 2.00 12.66 25.91
N LEU A 111 3.14 13.02 25.34
CA LEU A 111 3.87 12.24 24.31
C LEU A 111 5.38 12.57 24.31
N LEU A 112 6.19 11.72 23.69
CA LEU A 112 7.57 12.07 23.30
C LEU A 112 7.57 12.65 21.89
N SER A 113 8.40 13.65 21.65
CA SER A 113 8.58 14.24 20.33
C SER A 113 10.06 14.43 20.05
N VAL A 114 10.42 14.37 18.76
CA VAL A 114 11.75 14.70 18.26
C VAL A 114 11.63 15.81 17.24
N LYS A 115 12.45 16.85 17.36
CA LYS A 115 12.76 17.73 16.22
C LYS A 115 14.10 17.34 15.62
N LEU A 116 14.14 17.26 14.30
CA LEU A 116 15.36 17.21 13.53
C LEU A 116 15.70 18.63 13.11
N LEU A 117 16.92 19.04 13.38
CA LEU A 117 17.42 20.38 13.15
C LEU A 117 18.58 20.32 12.15
N LYS A 118 18.63 21.27 11.21
CA LYS A 118 19.76 21.50 10.31
C LYS A 118 20.27 22.92 10.52
N GLY A 119 21.50 23.07 11.00
CA GLY A 119 22.04 24.41 11.33
C GLY A 119 21.14 25.19 12.30
N GLY A 120 20.54 24.49 13.28
CA GLY A 120 19.64 25.06 14.29
C GLY A 120 18.20 25.32 13.81
N ARG A 121 17.86 25.09 12.54
CA ARG A 121 16.48 25.24 12.01
C ARG A 121 15.76 23.90 11.97
N GLU A 122 14.51 23.88 12.42
CA GLU A 122 13.65 22.68 12.37
C GLU A 122 13.33 22.31 10.93
N VAL A 123 13.78 21.13 10.51
CA VAL A 123 13.49 20.55 9.19
C VAL A 123 12.37 19.52 9.25
N LYS A 124 12.24 18.81 10.38
CA LYS A 124 11.23 17.76 10.57
C LYS A 124 10.91 17.59 12.05
N ARG A 125 9.68 17.15 12.33
CA ARG A 125 9.25 16.77 13.68
C ARG A 125 8.49 15.46 13.66
N LEU A 126 8.76 14.65 14.66
CA LEU A 126 8.16 13.34 14.87
C LEU A 126 7.59 13.25 16.29
N GLY A 127 6.60 12.40 16.50
CA GLY A 127 5.95 12.19 17.79
C GLY A 127 5.67 10.71 18.03
N SER A 128 5.82 10.25 19.27
CA SER A 128 5.41 8.92 19.70
C SER A 128 3.89 8.82 19.82
N ALA A 129 3.40 7.61 20.12
CA ALA A 129 2.07 7.44 20.67
C ALA A 129 1.88 8.30 21.94
N LYS A 130 0.65 8.75 22.16
CA LYS A 130 0.29 9.51 23.36
C LYS A 130 0.19 8.58 24.58
N SER A 131 0.42 9.14 25.76
CA SER A 131 0.42 8.44 27.04
C SER A 131 -0.95 7.81 27.36
N PRO A 132 -1.01 6.56 27.83
CA PRO A 132 -2.22 5.95 28.36
C PRO A 132 -2.47 6.35 29.83
N GLY A 133 -3.50 5.76 30.46
CA GLY A 133 -3.82 5.95 31.88
C GLY A 133 -2.87 5.20 32.84
N GLU A 134 -2.16 4.20 32.32
CA GLU A 134 -1.17 3.40 33.03
C GLU A 134 0.25 3.65 32.50
N TRP A 135 1.26 3.12 33.18
CA TRP A 135 2.64 3.21 32.71
C TRP A 135 2.84 2.31 31.50
N LYS A 136 3.31 2.90 30.39
CA LYS A 136 3.63 2.17 29.17
C LYS A 136 4.91 2.69 28.54
N THR A 137 5.73 1.77 28.05
CA THR A 137 6.86 2.11 27.20
C THR A 137 6.35 2.59 25.84
N VAL A 138 6.80 3.77 25.43
CA VAL A 138 6.62 4.28 24.07
C VAL A 138 7.98 4.34 23.39
N THR A 139 7.97 4.07 22.10
CA THR A 139 9.16 4.10 21.27
C THR A 139 8.94 4.97 20.04
N LEU A 140 10.02 5.53 19.53
CA LEU A 140 10.06 6.28 18.27
C LEU A 140 11.39 5.99 17.59
N GLU A 141 11.33 5.37 16.42
CA GLU A 141 12.49 5.16 15.55
C GLU A 141 12.46 6.16 14.41
N PHE A 142 13.62 6.74 14.07
CA PHE A 142 13.70 7.77 13.04
C PHE A 142 15.11 7.87 12.42
N SER A 143 15.18 8.26 11.15
CA SER A 143 16.44 8.67 10.50
C SER A 143 16.65 10.18 10.66
N THR A 144 17.89 10.60 10.84
CA THR A 144 18.28 12.02 10.83
C THR A 144 18.22 12.66 9.46
N GLU A 145 18.24 11.88 8.37
CA GLU A 145 18.39 12.41 7.01
C GLU A 145 19.59 13.38 6.97
N ASP A 146 19.42 14.61 6.50
CA ASP A 146 20.49 15.60 6.47
C ASP A 146 20.68 16.39 7.78
N ALA A 147 19.85 16.15 8.81
CA ALA A 147 19.90 16.87 10.08
C ALA A 147 21.20 16.63 10.86
N ASP A 148 21.69 17.69 11.52
CA ASP A 148 22.91 17.67 12.33
C ASP A 148 22.63 17.75 13.84
N GLU A 149 21.37 17.91 14.24
CA GLU A 149 20.92 18.01 15.62
C GLU A 149 19.56 17.33 15.84
N ILE A 150 19.41 16.68 17.00
CA ILE A 150 18.17 16.06 17.48
C ILE A 150 17.76 16.80 18.75
N GLN A 151 16.54 17.33 18.78
CA GLN A 151 15.95 17.82 20.02
C GLN A 151 14.91 16.81 20.50
N VAL A 152 15.14 16.18 21.65
CA VAL A 152 14.20 15.27 22.31
C VAL A 152 13.33 16.05 23.28
N LEU A 153 12.01 15.90 23.16
CA LEU A 153 11.02 16.66 23.93
C LEU A 153 10.06 15.72 24.66
N CYS A 154 9.83 15.96 25.95
CA CYS A 154 8.61 15.52 26.62
C CYS A 154 7.56 16.61 26.40
N ARG A 155 6.39 16.26 25.84
CA ARG A 155 5.33 17.24 25.52
C ARG A 155 3.99 16.84 26.11
N TRP A 156 3.15 17.83 26.39
CA TRP A 156 1.80 17.62 26.92
C TRP A 156 0.81 18.67 26.42
N GLU A 157 -0.45 18.27 26.26
CA GLU A 157 -1.55 19.16 25.89
C GLU A 157 -1.89 20.11 27.06
N GLN A 158 -2.27 21.35 26.75
CA GLN A 158 -2.57 22.37 27.77
C GLN A 158 -3.95 23.03 27.60
N ASN A 159 -4.73 22.60 26.60
CA ASN A 159 -5.99 23.23 26.24
C ASN A 159 -7.07 23.02 27.33
N ALA A 160 -7.54 24.10 27.97
CA ALA A 160 -8.58 24.04 29.00
C ALA A 160 -9.93 23.53 28.46
N ALA A 161 -10.32 23.92 27.25
CA ALA A 161 -11.57 23.47 26.63
C ALA A 161 -11.60 21.95 26.36
N ARG A 162 -10.43 21.30 26.31
CA ARG A 162 -10.31 19.83 26.22
C ARG A 162 -10.19 19.14 27.58
N GLY A 163 -10.30 19.91 28.67
CA GLY A 163 -10.25 19.42 30.05
C GLY A 163 -8.87 18.87 30.43
N TRP A 164 -7.80 19.50 29.94
CA TRP A 164 -6.42 19.14 30.31
C TRP A 164 -5.92 19.86 31.55
N VAL A 165 -6.46 21.04 31.87
CA VAL A 165 -6.13 21.77 33.11
C VAL A 165 -6.58 20.93 34.32
N GLY A 166 -5.71 20.84 35.32
CA GLY A 166 -5.87 19.99 36.50
C GLY A 166 -5.40 18.54 36.31
N GLN A 167 -4.95 18.17 35.10
CA GLN A 167 -4.41 16.83 34.83
C GLN A 167 -2.89 16.79 35.00
N THR A 168 -2.35 15.59 35.15
CA THR A 168 -0.92 15.34 35.37
C THR A 168 -0.42 14.26 34.42
N CYS A 169 0.79 14.44 33.89
CA CYS A 169 1.50 13.40 33.14
C CYS A 169 2.90 13.17 33.70
N TRP A 170 3.41 11.97 33.46
CA TRP A 170 4.72 11.56 33.91
C TRP A 170 5.55 10.94 32.78
N PHE A 171 6.85 11.17 32.84
CA PHE A 171 7.86 10.62 31.93
C PHE A 171 8.97 9.98 32.75
N ALA A 172 9.47 8.83 32.32
CA ALA A 172 10.54 8.14 33.02
C ALA A 172 11.45 7.37 32.06
N ASP A 173 12.70 7.16 32.47
CA ASP A 173 13.69 6.28 31.81
C ASP A 173 13.87 6.56 30.31
N LEU A 174 14.09 7.82 29.95
CA LEU A 174 14.28 8.23 28.56
C LEU A 174 15.64 7.81 28.02
N LYS A 175 15.64 7.19 26.85
CA LYS A 175 16.85 6.73 26.17
C LYS A 175 16.82 7.15 24.71
N LEU A 176 17.88 7.80 24.26
CA LEU A 176 18.15 8.02 22.85
C LEU A 176 19.41 7.23 22.48
N ARG A 177 19.30 6.31 21.51
CA ARG A 177 20.41 5.49 21.03
C ARG A 177 20.54 5.60 19.52
N SER A 178 21.76 5.51 19.01
CA SER A 178 22.01 5.36 17.58
C SER A 178 21.97 3.86 17.23
N LYS A 179 21.23 3.50 16.18
CA LYS A 179 21.18 2.14 15.62
C LYS A 179 22.14 1.93 14.44
N GLY A 180 22.97 2.92 14.13
CA GLY A 180 23.88 2.91 13.00
C GLY A 180 23.36 3.68 11.78
N ALA A 181 24.03 3.47 10.64
CA ALA A 181 23.70 4.15 9.39
C ALA A 181 22.25 3.89 9.00
N ALA A 182 21.56 4.94 8.55
CA ALA A 182 20.26 4.80 7.94
C ALA A 182 20.39 4.02 6.63
N PRO A 183 19.36 3.23 6.27
CA PRO A 183 19.30 2.71 4.92
C PRO A 183 19.36 3.89 3.93
N PRO A 184 20.02 3.72 2.77
CA PRO A 184 20.06 4.77 1.77
C PRO A 184 18.63 5.19 1.43
N PRO A 185 18.39 6.49 1.19
CA PRO A 185 17.07 6.95 0.82
C PRO A 185 16.66 6.28 -0.49
N PRO A 186 15.36 6.01 -0.71
CA PRO A 186 14.91 5.33 -1.91
C PRO A 186 15.32 6.08 -3.18
N ALA A 187 15.64 5.36 -4.26
CA ALA A 187 16.21 5.93 -5.48
C ALA A 187 15.38 7.09 -6.07
N TRP A 188 14.05 7.01 -6.03
CA TRP A 188 13.17 8.07 -6.52
C TRP A 188 13.37 9.40 -5.77
N THR A 189 13.67 9.36 -4.47
CA THR A 189 13.90 10.59 -3.69
C THR A 189 15.18 11.31 -4.11
N ILE A 190 16.22 10.56 -4.51
CA ILE A 190 17.46 11.10 -5.08
C ILE A 190 17.17 11.69 -6.47
N ALA A 191 16.46 10.95 -7.32
CA ALA A 191 16.08 11.42 -8.65
C ALA A 191 15.26 12.72 -8.61
N ILE A 192 14.31 12.85 -7.68
CA ILE A 192 13.53 14.07 -7.46
C ILE A 192 14.45 15.26 -7.11
N LYS A 193 15.42 15.07 -6.19
CA LYS A 193 16.37 16.11 -5.82
C LYS A 193 17.26 16.52 -7.01
N GLN A 194 17.73 15.55 -7.80
CA GLN A 194 18.54 15.81 -9.00
C GLN A 194 17.75 16.56 -10.06
N ALA A 195 16.49 16.16 -10.33
CA ALA A 195 15.64 16.80 -11.33
C ALA A 195 15.43 18.30 -11.06
N ALA A 196 15.33 18.69 -9.79
CA ALA A 196 15.18 20.09 -9.39
C ALA A 196 16.40 20.98 -9.75
N LEU A 197 17.57 20.38 -9.96
CA LEU A 197 18.81 21.06 -10.30
C LEU A 197 19.08 21.12 -11.81
N ILE A 198 18.37 20.32 -12.61
CA ILE A 198 18.60 20.19 -14.05
C ILE A 198 18.12 21.44 -14.80
N GLN A 199 19.07 22.10 -15.47
CA GLN A 199 18.76 23.14 -16.45
C GLN A 199 18.43 22.53 -17.82
N PRO A 200 17.47 23.09 -18.58
CA PRO A 200 17.18 22.60 -19.92
C PRO A 200 18.41 22.67 -20.83
N VAL A 201 18.58 21.67 -21.69
CA VAL A 201 19.60 21.67 -22.75
C VAL A 201 18.98 22.27 -24.02
N ALA A 202 19.78 22.93 -24.87
CA ALA A 202 19.28 23.42 -26.15
C ALA A 202 18.80 22.22 -27.03
N PRO A 203 17.56 22.25 -27.52
CA PRO A 203 17.05 21.18 -28.38
C PRO A 203 17.67 21.29 -29.79
N PRO A 204 17.77 20.19 -30.55
CA PRO A 204 17.99 20.25 -32.00
C PRO A 204 16.80 20.94 -32.70
N PRO A 205 16.92 21.28 -33.99
CA PRO A 205 15.77 21.73 -34.78
C PRO A 205 14.63 20.72 -34.72
N LEU A 206 13.41 21.19 -34.41
CA LEU A 206 12.19 20.38 -34.34
C LEU A 206 11.19 20.86 -35.41
N PRO A 207 10.33 19.99 -35.97
CA PRO A 207 10.23 18.55 -35.69
C PRO A 207 11.44 17.76 -36.22
N LEU A 208 11.65 16.56 -35.68
CA LEU A 208 12.65 15.63 -36.21
C LEU A 208 12.16 15.03 -37.54
N PRO A 209 13.05 14.71 -38.49
CA PRO A 209 12.68 13.96 -39.68
C PRO A 209 12.18 12.56 -39.32
N PRO A 210 11.35 11.92 -40.16
CA PRO A 210 10.95 10.52 -39.96
C PRO A 210 12.16 9.61 -39.80
N ALA A 211 12.14 8.75 -38.78
CA ALA A 211 13.22 7.81 -38.50
C ALA A 211 12.99 6.47 -39.22
N GLU A 212 14.02 5.96 -39.89
CA GLU A 212 14.03 4.62 -40.51
C GLU A 212 14.32 3.50 -39.49
N GLY A 213 14.55 3.85 -38.23
CA GLY A 213 14.99 2.94 -37.18
C GLY A 213 14.67 3.46 -35.78
N ASP A 214 15.31 2.87 -34.79
CA ASP A 214 15.22 3.33 -33.40
C ASP A 214 15.91 4.67 -33.22
N LEU A 215 15.43 5.46 -32.26
CA LEU A 215 16.05 6.72 -31.85
C LEU A 215 16.60 6.60 -30.42
N PHE A 216 17.80 7.13 -30.21
CA PHE A 216 18.52 7.07 -28.94
C PHE A 216 18.56 8.44 -28.28
N VAL A 217 18.23 8.50 -26.99
CA VAL A 217 18.11 9.74 -26.22
C VAL A 217 18.83 9.58 -24.88
N THR A 218 19.69 10.52 -24.52
CA THR A 218 20.27 10.63 -23.17
C THR A 218 19.89 11.97 -22.56
N PRO A 219 20.00 12.17 -21.23
CA PRO A 219 19.61 13.43 -20.60
C PRO A 219 20.27 14.67 -21.24
N ALA A 220 21.55 14.58 -21.57
CA ALA A 220 22.34 15.69 -22.15
C ALA A 220 22.58 15.58 -23.67
N GLY A 221 22.24 14.44 -24.28
CA GLY A 221 22.60 14.09 -25.65
C GLY A 221 24.08 13.75 -25.79
N ALA A 222 24.47 13.28 -26.97
CA ALA A 222 25.86 12.93 -27.28
C ALA A 222 26.19 13.23 -28.76
N GLY A 223 27.48 13.40 -29.05
CA GLY A 223 28.01 13.54 -30.42
C GLY A 223 27.24 14.53 -31.28
N LYS A 224 26.78 14.07 -32.44
CA LYS A 224 26.01 14.88 -33.42
C LYS A 224 24.59 15.23 -32.97
N ARG A 225 24.07 14.56 -31.94
CA ARG A 225 22.71 14.75 -31.42
C ARG A 225 21.61 14.53 -32.45
N ASP A 226 21.78 13.54 -33.33
CA ASP A 226 20.81 13.16 -34.36
C ASP A 226 19.96 11.94 -33.95
N GLY A 227 20.29 11.29 -32.84
CA GLY A 227 19.55 10.16 -32.29
C GLY A 227 19.80 8.84 -32.98
N THR A 228 20.77 8.75 -33.89
CA THR A 228 21.05 7.52 -34.68
C THR A 228 21.74 6.40 -33.87
N SER A 229 22.31 6.74 -32.71
CA SER A 229 23.09 5.84 -31.86
C SER A 229 23.29 6.46 -30.47
N TRP A 230 23.72 5.67 -29.48
CA TRP A 230 24.11 6.20 -28.17
C TRP A 230 25.21 7.27 -28.25
N ASP A 231 26.19 7.11 -29.14
CA ASP A 231 27.27 8.08 -29.38
C ASP A 231 26.75 9.39 -30.00
N ASN A 232 25.58 9.37 -30.64
CA ASN A 232 24.95 10.53 -31.28
C ASN A 232 23.57 10.84 -30.69
N ALA A 233 23.34 10.49 -29.43
CA ALA A 233 22.03 10.55 -28.80
C ALA A 233 21.42 11.97 -28.76
N LEU A 234 20.10 12.05 -28.90
CA LEU A 234 19.33 13.29 -28.74
C LEU A 234 19.39 13.80 -27.29
N PRO A 235 19.38 15.13 -27.05
CA PRO A 235 19.40 15.72 -25.71
C PRO A 235 18.00 15.73 -25.10
N GLY A 236 17.65 14.68 -24.35
CA GLY A 236 16.30 14.46 -23.81
C GLY A 236 15.80 15.51 -22.82
N ASN A 237 16.68 16.23 -22.11
CA ASN A 237 16.29 17.40 -21.29
C ASN A 237 16.11 18.69 -22.10
N GLY A 238 16.19 18.60 -23.43
CA GLY A 238 15.76 19.66 -24.34
C GLY A 238 14.23 19.72 -24.43
N PRO A 239 13.61 20.91 -24.37
CA PRO A 239 12.17 21.05 -24.50
C PRO A 239 11.64 20.39 -25.79
N GLY A 240 10.67 19.47 -25.64
CA GLY A 240 10.01 18.80 -26.77
C GLY A 240 10.80 17.68 -27.45
N VAL A 241 12.04 17.39 -27.04
CA VAL A 241 12.91 16.44 -27.75
C VAL A 241 12.36 15.01 -27.71
N ILE A 242 11.93 14.53 -26.55
CA ILE A 242 11.38 13.17 -26.43
C ILE A 242 10.04 13.04 -27.18
N GLN A 243 9.22 14.10 -27.19
CA GLN A 243 7.99 14.15 -28.00
C GLN A 243 8.32 14.03 -29.48
N ALA A 244 9.26 14.84 -29.98
CA ALA A 244 9.65 14.80 -31.37
C ALA A 244 10.28 13.46 -31.78
N ALA A 245 11.04 12.82 -30.88
CA ALA A 245 11.56 11.47 -31.10
C ALA A 245 10.41 10.45 -31.20
N TRP A 246 9.41 10.53 -30.32
CA TRP A 246 8.21 9.70 -30.44
C TRP A 246 7.50 9.93 -31.78
N ASP A 247 7.27 11.17 -32.18
CA ASP A 247 6.51 11.51 -33.38
C ASP A 247 7.22 11.07 -34.68
N ALA A 248 8.56 11.11 -34.70
CA ALA A 248 9.36 10.69 -35.85
C ALA A 248 9.39 9.16 -36.09
N LEU A 249 9.09 8.36 -35.07
CA LEU A 249 9.20 6.90 -35.15
C LEU A 249 8.08 6.27 -35.99
N ALA A 250 8.48 5.41 -36.93
CA ALA A 250 7.57 4.51 -37.63
C ALA A 250 7.12 3.33 -36.72
N PRO A 251 5.97 2.69 -37.02
CA PRO A 251 5.51 1.47 -36.33
C PRO A 251 6.57 0.37 -36.29
N GLY A 252 6.75 -0.26 -35.13
CA GLY A 252 7.75 -1.33 -34.91
C GLY A 252 9.08 -0.87 -34.29
N HIS A 253 9.34 0.44 -34.27
CA HIS A 253 10.58 1.02 -33.75
C HIS A 253 10.42 1.58 -32.32
N ALA A 254 11.56 1.89 -31.71
CA ALA A 254 11.66 2.33 -30.32
C ALA A 254 12.33 3.72 -30.17
N CYS A 255 11.80 4.51 -29.23
CA CYS A 255 12.51 5.62 -28.61
C CYS A 255 13.22 5.05 -27.37
N ARG A 256 14.55 4.95 -27.42
CA ARG A 256 15.40 4.35 -26.38
C ARG A 256 15.97 5.44 -25.48
N LEU A 257 15.60 5.42 -24.21
CA LEU A 257 16.02 6.39 -23.20
C LEU A 257 17.15 5.79 -22.35
N GLY A 258 18.35 6.37 -22.44
CA GLY A 258 19.51 5.91 -21.66
C GLY A 258 19.45 6.36 -20.20
N SER A 259 20.34 5.83 -19.36
CA SER A 259 20.41 6.12 -17.92
C SER A 259 20.43 7.62 -17.60
N GLY A 260 19.90 7.95 -16.42
CA GLY A 260 19.95 9.30 -15.83
C GLY A 260 18.57 9.92 -15.63
N VAL A 261 18.56 11.21 -15.29
CA VAL A 261 17.34 11.93 -14.91
C VAL A 261 16.86 12.85 -16.03
N TYR A 262 15.63 12.63 -16.48
CA TYR A 262 14.89 13.43 -17.43
C TYR A 262 13.86 14.26 -16.66
N ALA A 263 14.05 15.57 -16.62
CA ALA A 263 13.22 16.48 -15.86
C ALA A 263 12.15 17.13 -16.75
N ARG A 264 10.92 17.23 -16.23
CA ARG A 264 9.78 17.92 -16.87
C ARG A 264 9.32 17.29 -18.19
N THR A 265 9.45 15.97 -18.32
CA THR A 265 8.95 15.24 -19.49
C THR A 265 7.44 15.06 -19.41
N ALA A 266 6.73 15.35 -20.50
CA ALA A 266 5.33 15.02 -20.70
C ALA A 266 5.10 14.80 -22.20
N LEU A 267 4.36 13.75 -22.56
CA LEU A 267 4.17 13.29 -23.92
C LEU A 267 2.68 13.16 -24.24
N ASN A 268 2.30 13.65 -25.41
CA ASN A 268 1.03 13.34 -26.05
C ASN A 268 1.27 12.22 -27.05
N ILE A 269 0.70 11.06 -26.76
CA ILE A 269 0.82 9.87 -27.60
C ILE A 269 -0.36 9.89 -28.58
N THR A 270 -0.07 10.25 -29.83
CA THR A 270 -1.06 10.46 -30.91
C THR A 270 -1.04 9.36 -31.98
N SER A 271 -0.02 8.50 -31.95
CA SER A 271 0.18 7.38 -32.86
C SER A 271 0.75 6.19 -32.11
N GLY A 272 0.56 5.00 -32.67
CA GLY A 272 1.08 3.76 -32.11
C GLY A 272 1.54 2.79 -33.20
N GLY A 273 1.62 1.52 -32.85
CA GLY A 273 1.91 0.46 -33.81
C GLY A 273 0.72 0.13 -34.72
N THR A 274 0.96 -0.76 -35.69
CA THR A 274 -0.09 -1.25 -36.62
C THR A 274 -0.55 -2.67 -36.32
N GLY A 275 -0.04 -3.28 -35.24
CA GLY A 275 -0.34 -4.65 -34.86
C GLY A 275 0.66 -5.18 -33.83
N PRO A 276 0.43 -6.41 -33.30
CA PRO A 276 1.28 -7.01 -32.27
C PRO A 276 2.74 -7.21 -32.71
N ASP A 277 3.00 -7.37 -34.01
CA ASP A 277 4.36 -7.52 -34.56
C ASP A 277 5.06 -6.19 -34.84
N LYS A 278 4.31 -5.08 -34.84
CA LYS A 278 4.80 -3.72 -35.16
C LYS A 278 4.46 -2.73 -34.07
N VAL A 279 4.68 -3.13 -32.82
CA VAL A 279 4.47 -2.29 -31.63
C VAL A 279 5.48 -1.14 -31.62
N LYS A 280 5.01 0.08 -31.39
CA LYS A 280 5.84 1.28 -31.22
C LYS A 280 6.21 1.43 -29.74
N ARG A 281 7.48 1.70 -29.43
CA ARG A 281 8.00 1.58 -28.05
C ARG A 281 8.62 2.86 -27.51
N LEU A 282 8.38 3.14 -26.23
CA LEU A 282 9.21 4.03 -25.41
C LEU A 282 9.87 3.14 -24.35
N ALA A 283 11.18 2.94 -24.48
CA ALA A 283 11.90 1.94 -23.70
C ALA A 283 13.08 2.59 -22.98
N GLY A 284 13.21 2.34 -21.69
CA GLY A 284 14.41 2.67 -20.94
C GLY A 284 15.51 1.62 -21.10
N GLU A 285 16.76 2.07 -21.10
CA GLU A 285 17.93 1.22 -21.15
C GLU A 285 18.96 1.63 -20.11
N ASP A 286 19.52 0.63 -19.43
CA ASP A 286 20.64 0.84 -18.53
C ASP A 286 21.94 0.99 -19.32
N THR A 287 22.38 2.23 -19.50
CA THR A 287 23.66 2.61 -20.10
C THR A 287 24.77 2.80 -19.04
N GLY A 288 24.62 2.20 -17.87
CA GLY A 288 25.60 2.18 -16.77
C GLY A 288 25.17 2.89 -15.49
N GLY A 289 23.98 3.51 -15.47
CA GLY A 289 23.44 4.24 -14.31
C GLY A 289 22.10 3.71 -13.79
N GLY A 290 21.66 2.53 -14.25
CA GLY A 290 20.31 2.01 -14.07
C GLY A 290 19.33 2.56 -15.11
N TYR A 291 18.05 2.20 -14.98
CA TYR A 291 16.99 2.69 -15.87
C TYR A 291 16.77 4.21 -15.75
N PRO A 292 16.26 4.85 -16.82
CA PRO A 292 15.99 6.28 -16.83
C PRO A 292 14.92 6.67 -15.81
N TRP A 293 15.17 7.77 -15.10
CA TRP A 293 14.20 8.45 -14.26
C TRP A 293 13.53 9.58 -15.02
N LEU A 294 12.21 9.53 -15.18
CA LEU A 294 11.39 10.63 -15.66
C LEU A 294 10.74 11.30 -14.47
N VAL A 295 11.00 12.59 -14.28
CA VAL A 295 10.56 13.32 -13.08
C VAL A 295 9.73 14.53 -13.49
N GLY A 296 8.45 14.49 -13.10
CA GLY A 296 7.51 15.60 -13.26
C GLY A 296 7.60 16.63 -12.13
N SER A 297 6.59 17.49 -12.04
CA SER A 297 6.52 18.60 -11.07
C SER A 297 5.27 18.54 -10.17
N TRP A 298 4.57 17.41 -10.14
CA TRP A 298 3.35 17.24 -9.34
C TRP A 298 3.65 17.31 -7.83
N ASP A 299 2.75 17.92 -7.07
CA ASP A 299 2.84 18.06 -5.61
C ASP A 299 1.60 17.45 -4.94
N PRO A 300 1.76 16.50 -3.99
CA PRO A 300 0.64 15.94 -3.23
C PRO A 300 -0.18 16.97 -2.42
N LYS A 301 0.34 18.18 -2.21
CA LYS A 301 -0.41 19.30 -1.59
C LYS A 301 -1.40 19.97 -2.54
N ALA A 302 -1.20 19.83 -3.86
CA ALA A 302 -2.10 20.31 -4.91
C ALA A 302 -2.41 19.16 -5.88
N PRO A 303 -3.02 18.06 -5.40
CA PRO A 303 -3.02 16.79 -6.11
C PRO A 303 -3.78 16.81 -7.43
N ASP A 304 -4.70 17.77 -7.62
CA ASP A 304 -5.45 17.97 -8.85
C ASP A 304 -4.68 18.74 -9.94
N LYS A 305 -3.43 19.16 -9.68
CA LYS A 305 -2.57 19.89 -10.61
C LYS A 305 -1.25 19.18 -10.84
N GLY A 306 -0.82 19.05 -12.08
CA GLY A 306 0.50 18.56 -12.44
C GLY A 306 0.53 17.94 -13.83
N PRO A 307 1.71 17.50 -14.28
CA PRO A 307 1.85 16.88 -15.59
C PRO A 307 1.33 15.44 -15.58
N THR A 308 0.89 15.00 -16.76
CA THR A 308 0.77 13.59 -17.14
C THR A 308 2.03 13.20 -17.90
N LEU A 309 2.67 12.05 -17.60
CA LEU A 309 3.78 11.60 -18.44
C LEU A 309 3.25 11.19 -19.82
N LEU A 310 2.33 10.23 -19.89
CA LEU A 310 1.79 9.70 -21.14
C LEU A 310 0.29 10.00 -21.26
N ASN A 311 -0.06 10.97 -22.10
CA ASN A 311 -1.45 11.29 -22.42
C ASN A 311 -1.82 10.68 -23.77
N LEU A 312 -2.62 9.61 -23.77
CA LEU A 312 -3.01 8.88 -24.97
C LEU A 312 -4.26 9.48 -25.60
N THR A 313 -4.21 9.74 -26.91
CA THR A 313 -5.40 10.10 -27.68
C THR A 313 -6.23 8.87 -28.03
N GLU A 314 -7.52 9.09 -28.31
CA GLU A 314 -8.48 8.06 -28.70
C GLU A 314 -7.91 7.07 -29.73
N GLY A 315 -8.11 5.76 -29.51
CA GLY A 315 -7.79 4.73 -30.49
C GLY A 315 -6.31 4.38 -30.64
N VAL A 316 -5.39 5.08 -29.95
CA VAL A 316 -3.96 4.75 -29.99
C VAL A 316 -3.75 3.33 -29.50
N SER A 317 -3.13 2.50 -30.33
CA SER A 317 -3.03 1.06 -30.13
C SER A 317 -1.62 0.56 -30.39
N TYR A 318 -1.30 -0.65 -29.92
CA TYR A 318 -0.03 -1.33 -30.14
C TYR A 318 1.18 -0.47 -29.73
N CYS A 319 1.12 0.06 -28.50
CA CYS A 319 2.20 0.80 -27.87
C CYS A 319 2.80 -0.02 -26.72
N ALA A 320 4.12 0.07 -26.55
CA ALA A 320 4.80 -0.44 -25.37
C ALA A 320 5.52 0.68 -24.61
N PHE A 321 5.38 0.68 -23.29
CA PHE A 321 6.07 1.57 -22.37
C PHE A 321 6.81 0.71 -21.36
N GLU A 322 8.13 0.69 -21.46
CA GLU A 322 8.94 -0.35 -20.81
C GLU A 322 10.18 0.20 -20.11
N HIS A 323 10.50 -0.31 -18.92
CA HIS A 323 11.75 -0.01 -18.19
C HIS A 323 11.89 1.48 -17.83
N LEU A 324 10.82 2.08 -17.32
CA LEU A 324 10.74 3.50 -17.01
C LEU A 324 10.48 3.70 -15.52
N GLN A 325 11.30 4.54 -14.89
CA GLN A 325 11.15 4.92 -13.49
C GLN A 325 10.57 6.33 -13.40
N LEU A 326 9.43 6.51 -12.76
CA LEU A 326 8.69 7.77 -12.75
C LEU A 326 8.58 8.34 -11.34
N ALA A 327 8.67 9.67 -11.25
CA ALA A 327 8.31 10.37 -10.03
C ALA A 327 7.54 11.67 -10.31
N ARG A 328 6.69 12.08 -9.37
CA ARG A 328 6.07 13.43 -9.36
C ARG A 328 5.18 13.70 -10.57
N TYR A 329 4.29 12.76 -10.89
CA TYR A 329 3.27 12.93 -11.93
C TYR A 329 1.86 12.94 -11.37
N GLN A 330 0.98 13.75 -11.98
CA GLN A 330 -0.44 13.59 -11.72
C GLN A 330 -0.92 12.24 -12.26
N TYR A 331 -0.48 11.88 -13.46
CA TYR A 331 -0.78 10.59 -14.07
C TYR A 331 0.50 10.05 -14.71
N GLY A 332 0.88 8.80 -14.40
CA GLY A 332 1.87 8.09 -15.21
C GLY A 332 1.32 7.90 -16.63
N ILE A 333 0.15 7.28 -16.73
CA ILE A 333 -0.62 7.16 -17.99
C ILE A 333 -2.05 7.64 -17.79
N PHE A 334 -2.55 8.46 -18.72
CA PHE A 334 -3.93 8.91 -18.76
C PHE A 334 -4.49 8.88 -20.18
N THR A 335 -5.77 8.51 -20.31
CA THR A 335 -6.55 8.70 -21.53
C THR A 335 -7.89 9.31 -21.18
N ARG A 336 -8.39 10.19 -22.06
CA ARG A 336 -9.73 10.77 -21.93
C ARG A 336 -10.79 10.02 -22.74
N LYS A 337 -10.39 9.26 -23.77
CA LYS A 337 -11.29 8.76 -24.82
C LYS A 337 -11.18 7.26 -25.14
N GLY A 338 -10.25 6.54 -24.52
CA GLY A 338 -10.19 5.07 -24.58
C GLY A 338 -10.03 4.48 -26.00
N ARG A 339 -10.65 3.31 -26.21
CA ARG A 339 -10.62 2.47 -27.43
C ARG A 339 -9.22 1.99 -27.83
N HIS A 340 -8.37 1.75 -26.84
CA HIS A 340 -7.00 1.30 -27.05
C HIS A 340 -6.91 -0.22 -27.18
N VAL A 341 -6.12 -0.70 -28.13
CA VAL A 341 -5.86 -2.13 -28.30
C VAL A 341 -4.37 -2.41 -28.13
N GLY A 342 -4.02 -3.49 -27.44
CA GLY A 342 -2.65 -4.00 -27.48
C GLY A 342 -1.64 -3.12 -26.75
N LEU A 343 -2.02 -2.49 -25.62
CA LEU A 343 -1.08 -1.75 -24.78
C LEU A 343 -0.22 -2.73 -23.97
N ARG A 344 1.09 -2.48 -23.91
CA ARG A 344 2.06 -3.22 -23.10
C ARG A 344 2.76 -2.26 -22.16
N ILE A 345 2.60 -2.46 -20.86
CA ILE A 345 3.18 -1.61 -19.83
C ILE A 345 3.98 -2.54 -18.92
N ARG A 346 5.31 -2.42 -18.92
CA ARG A 346 6.20 -3.37 -18.26
C ARG A 346 7.31 -2.65 -17.52
N ASP A 347 7.55 -2.96 -16.24
CA ASP A 347 8.63 -2.31 -15.49
C ASP A 347 8.49 -0.77 -15.56
N PHE A 348 7.26 -0.32 -15.27
CA PHE A 348 6.80 1.06 -15.35
C PHE A 348 6.44 1.52 -13.93
N ASP A 349 7.46 1.90 -13.17
CA ASP A 349 7.32 2.19 -11.76
C ASP A 349 6.97 3.66 -11.55
N VAL A 350 5.94 3.93 -10.75
CA VAL A 350 5.43 5.29 -10.51
C VAL A 350 5.45 5.62 -9.03
N HIS A 351 6.28 6.58 -8.66
CA HIS A 351 6.46 7.04 -7.29
C HIS A 351 5.89 8.45 -7.10
N GLU A 352 5.25 8.69 -5.97
CA GLU A 352 4.71 10.01 -5.60
C GLU A 352 3.82 10.60 -6.72
N SER A 353 2.65 10.00 -6.90
CA SER A 353 1.72 10.37 -7.96
C SER A 353 0.30 10.61 -7.45
N ARG A 354 -0.56 11.18 -8.31
CA ARG A 354 -1.99 11.12 -8.04
C ARG A 354 -2.56 9.76 -8.45
N TYR A 355 -2.30 9.41 -9.70
CA TYR A 355 -2.61 8.12 -10.29
C TYR A 355 -1.35 7.53 -10.94
N GLY A 356 -1.14 6.23 -10.76
CA GLY A 356 -0.20 5.51 -11.63
C GLY A 356 -0.74 5.45 -13.04
N LEU A 357 -1.80 4.68 -13.24
CA LEU A 357 -2.52 4.52 -14.50
C LEU A 357 -3.99 4.86 -14.32
N PHE A 358 -4.55 5.66 -15.21
CA PHE A 358 -5.99 5.84 -15.33
C PHE A 358 -6.43 5.64 -16.78
N LEU A 359 -7.03 4.48 -17.03
CA LEU A 359 -7.40 3.97 -18.34
C LEU A 359 -8.92 3.82 -18.50
N PRO A 360 -9.60 4.88 -18.96
CA PRO A 360 -10.95 4.75 -19.48
C PRO A 360 -11.02 3.88 -20.74
N GLY A 361 -11.94 2.91 -20.77
CA GLY A 361 -12.17 1.99 -21.89
C GLY A 361 -12.97 2.64 -23.03
N LEU A 362 -14.08 3.27 -22.67
CA LEU A 362 -14.97 4.17 -23.42
C LEU A 362 -15.59 3.59 -24.70
N ALA A 363 -16.32 2.49 -24.55
CA ALA A 363 -17.34 2.05 -25.51
C ALA A 363 -18.73 1.92 -24.87
N TYR A 364 -19.77 2.11 -25.66
CA TYR A 364 -21.15 1.93 -25.22
C TYR A 364 -21.52 0.45 -25.11
N ALA A 365 -22.55 0.14 -24.32
CA ALA A 365 -23.00 -1.23 -24.09
C ALA A 365 -23.52 -1.94 -25.35
N ASP A 366 -23.91 -1.21 -26.40
CA ASP A 366 -24.31 -1.73 -27.71
C ASP A 366 -23.14 -1.96 -28.67
N GLU A 367 -21.95 -1.44 -28.35
CA GLU A 367 -20.69 -1.63 -29.11
C GLU A 367 -19.52 -2.08 -28.21
N PRO A 368 -19.68 -3.12 -27.37
CA PRO A 368 -18.70 -3.47 -26.35
C PRO A 368 -17.35 -3.92 -26.93
N ALA A 369 -17.30 -4.37 -28.17
CA ALA A 369 -16.06 -4.76 -28.85
C ALA A 369 -15.15 -3.56 -29.22
N ALA A 370 -15.67 -2.33 -29.18
CA ALA A 370 -14.88 -1.13 -29.44
C ALA A 370 -14.14 -0.61 -28.19
N ALA A 371 -14.41 -1.21 -27.04
CA ALA A 371 -13.84 -0.79 -25.76
C ALA A 371 -12.35 -1.12 -25.69
N SER A 372 -11.61 -0.50 -24.76
CA SER A 372 -10.17 -0.78 -24.68
C SER A 372 -9.92 -2.23 -24.25
N HIS A 373 -9.03 -2.93 -24.97
CA HIS A 373 -8.80 -4.35 -24.73
C HIS A 373 -7.41 -4.84 -25.13
N ASP A 374 -7.10 -6.09 -24.76
CA ASP A 374 -5.77 -6.68 -24.89
C ASP A 374 -4.72 -5.77 -24.22
N LEU A 375 -4.92 -5.52 -22.93
CA LEU A 375 -4.03 -4.68 -22.12
C LEU A 375 -3.17 -5.58 -21.21
N VAL A 376 -1.86 -5.35 -21.20
CA VAL A 376 -0.94 -6.04 -20.28
C VAL A 376 -0.20 -4.99 -19.47
N ILE A 377 -0.30 -5.11 -18.15
CA ILE A 377 0.40 -4.31 -17.15
C ILE A 377 1.17 -5.30 -16.28
N GLU A 378 2.49 -5.30 -16.37
CA GLU A 378 3.31 -6.32 -15.74
C GLU A 378 4.56 -5.73 -15.05
N ASP A 379 4.92 -6.33 -13.90
CA ASP A 379 6.11 -5.97 -13.14
C ASP A 379 6.18 -4.46 -12.83
N CYS A 380 5.08 -3.85 -12.36
CA CYS A 380 5.01 -2.41 -12.08
C CYS A 380 4.74 -2.11 -10.60
N ASP A 381 5.47 -1.15 -10.05
CA ASP A 381 5.30 -0.64 -8.68
C ASP A 381 4.68 0.76 -8.66
N PHE A 382 3.54 0.90 -8.00
CA PHE A 382 2.84 2.16 -7.77
C PHE A 382 2.94 2.52 -6.29
N ILE A 383 3.91 3.37 -5.95
CA ILE A 383 4.24 3.68 -4.56
C ILE A 383 3.88 5.13 -4.27
N HIS A 384 3.22 5.35 -3.13
CA HIS A 384 2.88 6.69 -2.64
C HIS A 384 1.94 7.47 -3.59
N PHE A 385 0.83 6.86 -3.98
CA PHE A 385 -0.20 7.54 -4.78
C PHE A 385 -1.31 8.12 -3.90
N THR A 386 -1.95 9.22 -4.33
CA THR A 386 -3.04 9.85 -3.55
C THR A 386 -4.44 9.40 -3.94
N LYS A 387 -4.64 8.85 -5.15
CA LYS A 387 -5.91 8.25 -5.60
C LYS A 387 -5.82 6.78 -5.91
N SER A 388 -5.08 6.37 -6.94
CA SER A 388 -4.98 4.95 -7.29
C SER A 388 -3.68 4.57 -7.96
N GLY A 389 -3.21 3.35 -7.71
CA GLY A 389 -2.13 2.75 -8.51
C GLY A 389 -2.64 2.52 -9.93
N ILE A 390 -3.71 1.74 -10.09
CA ILE A 390 -4.35 1.48 -11.38
C ILE A 390 -5.86 1.76 -11.26
N ARG A 391 -6.40 2.51 -12.22
CA ARG A 391 -7.84 2.68 -12.39
C ARG A 391 -8.28 2.32 -13.81
N LEU A 392 -9.19 1.36 -13.90
CA LEU A 392 -9.93 0.99 -15.11
C LEU A 392 -11.36 1.54 -14.98
N GLN A 393 -11.92 2.11 -16.04
CA GLN A 393 -13.27 2.67 -16.00
C GLN A 393 -13.96 2.67 -17.37
N GLY A 394 -15.27 2.43 -17.42
CA GLY A 394 -16.08 2.60 -18.63
C GLY A 394 -15.76 1.60 -19.74
N GLY A 395 -15.48 0.34 -19.41
CA GLY A 395 -15.47 -0.77 -20.38
C GLY A 395 -14.08 -1.18 -20.84
N ASN A 396 -13.27 -1.70 -19.93
CA ASN A 396 -12.02 -2.37 -20.30
C ASN A 396 -12.23 -3.89 -20.27
N TYR A 397 -11.67 -4.63 -21.23
CA TYR A 397 -11.72 -6.10 -21.20
C TYR A 397 -10.45 -6.80 -21.70
N ASP A 398 -10.27 -8.08 -21.35
CA ASP A 398 -9.01 -8.82 -21.56
C ASP A 398 -7.80 -8.03 -21.04
N VAL A 399 -7.89 -7.64 -19.75
CA VAL A 399 -6.85 -6.90 -19.05
C VAL A 399 -6.09 -7.84 -18.13
N ARG A 400 -4.76 -7.83 -18.23
CA ARG A 400 -3.85 -8.65 -17.44
C ARG A 400 -2.99 -7.74 -16.58
N ILE A 401 -3.10 -7.87 -15.27
CA ILE A 401 -2.31 -7.14 -14.28
C ILE A 401 -1.48 -8.18 -13.52
N ILE A 402 -0.17 -8.16 -13.73
CA ILE A 402 0.73 -9.26 -13.40
C ILE A 402 1.89 -8.72 -12.57
N ASN A 403 2.19 -9.35 -11.44
CA ASN A 403 3.33 -9.00 -10.57
C ASN A 403 3.38 -7.50 -10.20
N CYS A 404 2.23 -6.85 -10.03
CA CYS A 404 2.18 -5.42 -9.73
C CYS A 404 2.02 -5.15 -8.23
N VAL A 405 2.70 -4.13 -7.72
CA VAL A 405 2.51 -3.63 -6.36
C VAL A 405 1.82 -2.28 -6.42
N ALA A 406 0.80 -2.09 -5.58
CA ALA A 406 0.23 -0.79 -5.32
C ALA A 406 0.25 -0.54 -3.80
N ASP A 407 1.18 0.31 -3.36
CA ASP A 407 1.33 0.75 -1.98
C ASP A 407 0.97 2.23 -1.86
N ALA A 408 -0.15 2.51 -1.23
CA ALA A 408 -0.67 3.87 -1.12
C ALA A 408 0.13 4.74 -0.13
N GLY A 409 1.06 4.19 0.65
CA GLY A 409 1.88 4.93 1.61
C GLY A 409 1.20 5.28 2.94
N GLY A 410 -0.01 4.77 3.18
CA GLY A 410 -0.69 4.88 4.47
C GLY A 410 -1.11 6.30 4.82
N VAL A 411 -1.17 6.58 6.13
CA VAL A 411 -1.63 7.87 6.67
C VAL A 411 -0.81 9.07 6.16
N ASP A 412 0.47 8.87 5.88
CA ASP A 412 1.35 9.94 5.38
C ASP A 412 0.97 10.37 3.96
N TRP A 413 0.35 9.48 3.19
CA TRP A 413 -0.06 9.70 1.80
C TRP A 413 -1.57 9.79 1.60
N MET A 414 -2.34 9.75 2.68
CA MET A 414 -3.76 10.07 2.71
C MET A 414 -3.99 11.57 2.42
N LYS A 415 -3.95 11.98 1.16
CA LYS A 415 -4.11 13.39 0.75
C LYS A 415 -5.51 13.72 0.23
N GLU A 416 -6.17 12.78 -0.42
CA GLU A 416 -7.52 12.93 -0.96
C GLU A 416 -8.37 11.67 -0.76
N SER A 417 -9.69 11.83 -0.89
CA SER A 417 -10.66 10.74 -0.66
C SER A 417 -10.51 9.60 -1.67
N PHE A 418 -11.04 8.41 -1.34
CA PHE A 418 -11.06 7.26 -2.26
C PHE A 418 -9.64 6.88 -2.75
N GLN A 419 -8.69 6.83 -1.83
CA GLN A 419 -7.40 6.20 -2.08
C GLN A 419 -7.64 4.69 -2.20
N ILE A 420 -7.45 4.11 -3.39
CA ILE A 420 -7.76 2.71 -3.71
C ILE A 420 -6.61 2.16 -4.54
N CYS A 421 -6.05 1.01 -4.21
CA CYS A 421 -4.85 0.51 -4.89
C CYS A 421 -5.15 0.11 -6.35
N PHE A 422 -6.02 -0.88 -6.54
CA PHE A 422 -6.51 -1.33 -7.84
C PHE A 422 -8.01 -1.09 -7.95
N ASN A 423 -8.40 -0.20 -8.85
CA ASN A 423 -9.76 0.34 -8.95
C ASN A 423 -10.40 -0.04 -10.29
N VAL A 424 -11.25 -1.06 -10.29
CA VAL A 424 -12.07 -1.44 -11.44
C VAL A 424 -13.44 -0.82 -11.28
N ALA A 425 -13.62 0.35 -11.86
CA ALA A 425 -14.67 1.28 -11.47
C ALA A 425 -16.04 1.03 -12.13
N GLY A 426 -16.19 0.08 -13.06
CA GLY A 426 -17.46 -0.12 -13.74
C GLY A 426 -17.87 1.07 -14.62
N ASP A 427 -19.18 1.12 -14.91
CA ASP A 427 -19.91 2.33 -15.27
C ASP A 427 -20.29 3.17 -14.04
N SER A 428 -19.41 3.26 -13.01
CA SER A 428 -19.74 4.10 -11.85
C SER A 428 -19.99 5.55 -12.31
N PRO A 429 -21.22 6.06 -12.17
CA PRO A 429 -21.76 7.20 -12.93
C PRO A 429 -21.24 8.57 -12.43
N ARG A 430 -20.08 8.60 -11.77
CA ARG A 430 -19.67 9.71 -10.93
C ARG A 430 -18.97 10.86 -11.64
N ARG A 431 -18.55 10.75 -12.91
CA ARG A 431 -17.78 11.86 -13.55
C ARG A 431 -17.93 12.10 -15.05
N LEU A 432 -18.53 11.21 -15.83
CA LEU A 432 -18.95 11.57 -17.18
C LEU A 432 -20.40 12.01 -17.06
N SER A 433 -20.67 13.26 -17.45
CA SER A 433 -21.99 13.88 -17.31
C SER A 433 -23.09 12.88 -17.70
N ARG A 434 -24.09 12.69 -16.81
CA ARG A 434 -25.33 11.92 -17.01
C ARG A 434 -26.18 12.38 -18.23
N ARG A 435 -25.57 12.99 -19.23
CA ARG A 435 -26.18 13.46 -20.47
C ARG A 435 -26.06 12.46 -21.62
N GLU A 436 -25.27 11.40 -21.45
CA GLU A 436 -25.28 10.32 -22.43
C GLU A 436 -26.42 9.36 -22.07
N GLU A 437 -27.40 9.24 -22.96
CA GLU A 437 -28.60 8.39 -22.82
C GLU A 437 -28.26 6.89 -22.87
N LYS A 438 -27.01 6.53 -23.24
CA LYS A 438 -26.55 5.16 -23.41
C LYS A 438 -25.59 4.75 -22.30
N PRO A 439 -25.78 3.58 -21.65
CA PRO A 439 -24.85 3.07 -20.66
C PRO A 439 -23.52 2.66 -21.30
N TRP A 440 -22.44 2.72 -20.52
CA TRP A 440 -21.14 2.24 -20.97
C TRP A 440 -21.08 0.70 -20.94
N ALA A 441 -20.21 0.11 -21.74
CA ALA A 441 -19.86 -1.30 -21.57
C ALA A 441 -19.20 -1.49 -20.19
N GLY A 442 -19.61 -2.50 -19.45
CA GLY A 442 -18.98 -2.84 -18.17
C GLY A 442 -17.63 -3.53 -18.36
N GLU A 443 -16.73 -3.40 -17.39
CA GLU A 443 -15.46 -4.12 -17.37
C GLU A 443 -15.66 -5.64 -17.28
N HIS A 444 -14.88 -6.41 -18.05
CA HIS A 444 -14.89 -7.86 -17.93
C HIS A 444 -13.60 -8.57 -18.32
N ASP A 445 -13.43 -9.81 -17.86
CA ASP A 445 -12.27 -10.65 -18.17
C ASP A 445 -10.95 -9.99 -17.72
N ILE A 446 -10.92 -9.60 -16.45
CA ILE A 446 -9.78 -8.92 -15.81
C ILE A 446 -9.06 -9.90 -14.89
N LEU A 447 -7.76 -10.04 -15.10
CA LEU A 447 -6.92 -10.99 -14.38
C LEU A 447 -5.90 -10.23 -13.52
N PHE A 448 -5.87 -10.54 -12.23
CA PHE A 448 -4.83 -10.11 -11.29
C PHE A 448 -4.00 -11.33 -10.88
N ILE A 449 -2.71 -11.30 -11.19
CA ILE A 449 -1.78 -12.40 -10.93
C ILE A 449 -0.62 -11.86 -10.10
N ASN A 450 -0.33 -12.48 -8.95
CA ASN A 450 0.78 -12.11 -8.06
C ASN A 450 0.80 -10.62 -7.65
N CYS A 451 -0.37 -9.99 -7.49
CA CYS A 451 -0.45 -8.56 -7.19
C CYS A 451 -0.52 -8.29 -5.68
N VAL A 452 0.04 -7.16 -5.25
CA VAL A 452 0.01 -6.72 -3.84
C VAL A 452 -0.67 -5.36 -3.74
N ALA A 453 -1.70 -5.26 -2.91
CA ALA A 453 -2.43 -4.02 -2.62
C ALA A 453 -2.30 -3.65 -1.15
N ARG A 454 -1.75 -2.47 -0.82
CA ARG A 454 -1.57 -2.13 0.59
C ARG A 454 -1.63 -0.66 0.95
N ASN A 455 -1.86 -0.45 2.24
CA ASN A 455 -1.78 0.83 2.93
C ASN A 455 -2.72 1.91 2.34
N ALA A 456 -3.82 1.55 1.67
CA ALA A 456 -4.84 2.50 1.25
C ALA A 456 -5.65 2.97 2.46
N ILE A 457 -5.60 4.27 2.77
CA ILE A 457 -6.25 4.84 3.96
C ILE A 457 -6.89 6.18 3.62
N TRP A 458 -8.16 6.36 4.00
CA TRP A 458 -8.84 7.65 4.05
C TRP A 458 -9.76 7.75 5.27
N SER A 459 -9.59 8.80 6.09
CA SER A 459 -10.17 8.87 7.45
C SER A 459 -10.85 10.19 7.84
N LYS A 460 -11.22 11.05 6.87
CA LYS A 460 -11.73 12.41 7.19
C LYS A 460 -13.19 12.50 7.64
N ASP A 461 -13.95 11.40 7.62
CA ASP A 461 -15.39 11.37 7.90
C ASP A 461 -15.77 10.11 8.71
N ARG A 462 -17.08 9.92 8.92
CA ARG A 462 -17.61 8.73 9.61
C ARG A 462 -17.32 7.45 8.83
N TYR A 463 -17.16 7.52 7.52
CA TYR A 463 -16.93 6.36 6.65
C TYR A 463 -15.50 6.33 6.16
N TRP A 464 -14.65 5.57 6.85
CA TRP A 464 -13.28 5.40 6.38
C TRP A 464 -13.28 4.58 5.10
N GLN A 465 -12.69 5.16 4.05
CA GLN A 465 -12.44 4.53 2.76
C GLN A 465 -10.99 4.05 2.72
N GLY A 466 -10.64 3.22 1.75
CA GLY A 466 -9.27 2.76 1.56
C GLY A 466 -9.26 1.30 1.20
N ASP A 467 -9.48 0.99 -0.08
CA ASP A 467 -9.58 -0.39 -0.56
C ASP A 467 -8.29 -0.84 -1.25
N GLY A 468 -7.94 -2.11 -1.05
CA GLY A 468 -6.86 -2.75 -1.79
C GLY A 468 -7.31 -2.99 -3.24
N PHE A 469 -8.17 -3.98 -3.42
CA PHE A 469 -8.79 -4.31 -4.71
C PHE A 469 -10.27 -3.91 -4.67
N LEU A 470 -10.70 -3.09 -5.60
CA LEU A 470 -12.10 -2.68 -5.72
C LEU A 470 -12.64 -3.04 -7.10
N ALA A 471 -13.84 -3.60 -7.12
CA ALA A 471 -14.63 -3.79 -8.32
C ALA A 471 -16.06 -3.30 -8.06
N GLU A 472 -16.55 -2.37 -8.89
CA GLU A 472 -17.91 -1.86 -8.80
C GLU A 472 -18.97 -2.83 -9.37
N ASN A 473 -20.24 -2.49 -9.15
CA ASN A 473 -21.35 -3.23 -9.77
C ASN A 473 -21.28 -3.08 -11.29
N ASP A 474 -21.66 -4.13 -12.03
CA ASP A 474 -21.58 -4.30 -13.50
C ASP A 474 -20.30 -4.97 -14.04
N VAL A 475 -19.26 -4.99 -13.22
CA VAL A 475 -18.02 -5.71 -13.53
C VAL A 475 -18.27 -7.23 -13.47
N ARG A 476 -17.63 -8.00 -14.36
CA ARG A 476 -17.77 -9.47 -14.35
C ARG A 476 -16.50 -10.22 -14.77
N ASN A 477 -16.45 -11.52 -14.51
CA ASN A 477 -15.36 -12.41 -14.92
C ASN A 477 -14.00 -11.92 -14.44
N MET A 478 -13.79 -11.92 -13.13
CA MET A 478 -12.53 -11.50 -12.53
C MET A 478 -11.81 -12.66 -11.85
N ALA A 479 -10.50 -12.76 -12.06
CA ALA A 479 -9.68 -13.76 -11.39
C ALA A 479 -8.56 -13.09 -10.60
N PHE A 480 -8.42 -13.48 -9.34
CA PHE A 480 -7.31 -13.14 -8.48
C PHE A 480 -6.53 -14.42 -8.18
N ILE A 481 -5.27 -14.50 -8.60
CA ILE A 481 -4.40 -15.64 -8.30
C ILE A 481 -3.14 -15.13 -7.60
N ASN A 482 -2.82 -15.72 -6.44
CA ASN A 482 -1.66 -15.34 -5.62
C ASN A 482 -1.64 -13.85 -5.23
N CYS A 483 -2.80 -13.22 -5.03
CA CYS A 483 -2.87 -11.80 -4.71
C CYS A 483 -2.94 -11.57 -3.19
N VAL A 484 -2.37 -10.45 -2.73
CA VAL A 484 -2.29 -10.11 -1.31
C VAL A 484 -2.83 -8.70 -1.06
N ALA A 485 -3.71 -8.55 -0.07
CA ALA A 485 -4.19 -7.25 0.39
C ALA A 485 -3.83 -7.01 1.87
N LEU A 486 -3.07 -5.95 2.15
CA LEU A 486 -2.54 -5.67 3.48
C LEU A 486 -2.88 -4.26 3.95
N ASP A 487 -3.25 -4.12 5.21
CA ASP A 487 -3.22 -2.84 5.91
C ASP A 487 -4.13 -1.73 5.34
N ASN A 488 -5.16 -2.09 4.59
CA ASN A 488 -6.11 -1.14 4.02
C ASN A 488 -7.18 -0.72 5.06
N ALA A 489 -7.63 0.52 5.03
CA ALA A 489 -8.57 1.06 6.03
C ALA A 489 -10.01 0.57 5.86
N ASP A 490 -10.37 0.11 4.67
CA ASP A 490 -11.68 -0.47 4.36
C ASP A 490 -11.55 -1.93 3.90
N GLY A 491 -11.77 -2.25 2.63
CA GLY A 491 -11.65 -3.59 2.08
C GLY A 491 -10.22 -3.96 1.70
N GLY A 492 -9.78 -5.18 2.02
CA GLY A 492 -8.70 -5.82 1.27
C GLY A 492 -9.18 -6.06 -0.16
N TRP A 493 -10.38 -6.65 -0.26
CA TRP A 493 -11.22 -6.64 -1.46
C TRP A 493 -12.58 -6.02 -1.14
N ASP A 494 -13.02 -4.99 -1.89
CA ASP A 494 -14.42 -4.51 -1.98
C ASP A 494 -14.99 -4.88 -3.35
N ASN A 495 -15.58 -6.08 -3.45
CA ASN A 495 -15.93 -6.67 -4.74
C ASN A 495 -17.44 -6.78 -4.95
N LYS A 496 -17.95 -6.01 -5.91
CA LYS A 496 -19.34 -5.98 -6.38
C LYS A 496 -19.55 -6.64 -7.75
N ALA A 497 -18.49 -7.24 -8.30
CA ALA A 497 -18.51 -7.94 -9.57
C ALA A 497 -19.20 -9.32 -9.48
N THR A 498 -19.50 -9.90 -10.64
CA THR A 498 -20.06 -11.26 -10.79
C THR A 498 -19.05 -12.23 -11.42
N ASN A 499 -19.20 -13.54 -11.17
CA ASN A 499 -18.25 -14.58 -11.60
C ASN A 499 -16.80 -14.24 -11.21
N VAL A 500 -16.54 -14.16 -9.91
CA VAL A 500 -15.23 -13.83 -9.36
C VAL A 500 -14.61 -15.06 -8.71
N VAL A 501 -13.35 -15.34 -9.08
CA VAL A 501 -12.56 -16.43 -8.50
C VAL A 501 -11.35 -15.87 -7.74
N TYR A 502 -11.09 -16.45 -6.58
CA TYR A 502 -9.95 -16.17 -5.73
C TYR A 502 -9.18 -17.48 -5.51
N VAL A 503 -7.94 -17.53 -5.96
CA VAL A 503 -7.08 -18.71 -5.81
C VAL A 503 -5.82 -18.28 -5.09
N ASN A 504 -5.55 -18.90 -3.94
CA ASN A 504 -4.32 -18.69 -3.19
C ASN A 504 -4.08 -17.21 -2.79
N CYS A 505 -5.16 -16.50 -2.46
CA CYS A 505 -5.11 -15.09 -2.07
C CYS A 505 -5.04 -14.92 -0.55
N ALA A 506 -4.45 -13.81 -0.09
CA ALA A 506 -4.32 -13.51 1.34
C ALA A 506 -4.76 -12.08 1.67
N GLY A 507 -5.69 -11.94 2.63
CA GLY A 507 -6.10 -10.66 3.19
C GLY A 507 -5.70 -10.56 4.66
N LEU A 508 -4.92 -9.54 5.03
CA LEU A 508 -4.57 -9.32 6.42
C LEU A 508 -4.65 -7.85 6.83
N ARG A 509 -5.14 -7.60 8.05
CA ARG A 509 -5.19 -6.25 8.66
C ARG A 509 -5.91 -5.22 7.83
N ASN A 510 -6.83 -5.65 6.97
CA ASN A 510 -7.83 -4.77 6.39
C ASN A 510 -9.02 -4.69 7.35
N LYS A 511 -9.86 -3.65 7.30
CA LYS A 511 -11.09 -3.66 8.10
C LYS A 511 -11.93 -4.87 7.72
N MET A 512 -12.16 -5.07 6.43
CA MET A 512 -12.69 -6.32 5.90
C MET A 512 -11.65 -6.95 4.99
N ASN A 513 -11.13 -8.13 5.32
CA ASN A 513 -10.14 -8.78 4.45
C ASN A 513 -10.77 -9.11 3.10
N PHE A 514 -11.93 -9.77 3.09
CA PHE A 514 -12.74 -9.99 1.89
C PHE A 514 -14.15 -9.44 2.08
N ARG A 515 -14.59 -8.54 1.20
CA ARG A 515 -15.95 -8.00 1.15
C ARG A 515 -16.58 -8.32 -0.20
N VAL A 516 -17.57 -9.21 -0.20
CA VAL A 516 -18.16 -9.78 -1.43
C VAL A 516 -19.65 -9.44 -1.49
N TRP A 517 -20.08 -8.70 -2.51
CA TRP A 517 -21.47 -8.27 -2.58
C TRP A 517 -22.38 -9.20 -3.40
N GLN A 518 -21.84 -9.95 -4.37
CA GLN A 518 -22.63 -10.75 -5.31
C GLN A 518 -22.28 -12.25 -5.30
N GLN A 519 -21.06 -12.60 -5.72
CA GLN A 519 -20.60 -13.99 -5.74
C GLN A 519 -19.09 -14.05 -5.60
N GLY A 520 -18.58 -15.09 -4.93
CA GLY A 520 -17.14 -15.36 -4.91
C GLY A 520 -16.83 -16.84 -4.71
N PHE A 521 -15.96 -17.38 -5.55
CA PHE A 521 -15.43 -18.74 -5.41
C PHE A 521 -13.98 -18.69 -4.94
N PHE A 522 -13.72 -19.25 -3.78
CA PHE A 522 -12.43 -19.18 -3.10
C PHE A 522 -11.81 -20.57 -3.04
N TYR A 523 -10.55 -20.64 -3.44
CA TYR A 523 -9.69 -21.80 -3.29
C TYR A 523 -8.45 -21.41 -2.51
N HIS A 524 -8.19 -22.09 -1.39
CA HIS A 524 -6.91 -21.97 -0.69
C HIS A 524 -6.58 -20.52 -0.24
N CYS A 525 -7.56 -19.78 0.27
CA CYS A 525 -7.38 -18.38 0.66
C CYS A 525 -7.15 -18.21 2.17
N LEU A 526 -6.35 -17.21 2.54
CA LEU A 526 -6.06 -16.83 3.92
C LEU A 526 -6.73 -15.50 4.26
N SER A 527 -7.41 -15.45 5.39
CA SER A 527 -7.90 -14.23 6.00
C SER A 527 -7.50 -14.18 7.46
N ALA A 528 -6.64 -13.24 7.84
CA ALA A 528 -6.21 -13.14 9.23
C ALA A 528 -6.14 -11.70 9.74
N TYR A 529 -6.35 -11.51 11.03
CA TYR A 529 -6.10 -10.24 11.70
C TYR A 529 -6.83 -9.04 11.08
N ALA A 530 -8.05 -9.21 10.55
CA ALA A 530 -8.87 -8.08 10.13
C ALA A 530 -8.89 -7.03 11.26
N PHE A 531 -8.64 -5.78 10.92
CA PHE A 531 -8.37 -4.72 11.88
C PHE A 531 -9.10 -3.43 11.48
N LYS A 532 -10.06 -3.02 12.31
CA LYS A 532 -10.81 -1.80 12.15
C LYS A 532 -10.02 -0.62 12.73
N ARG A 533 -9.30 0.10 11.88
CA ARG A 533 -8.58 1.34 12.27
C ARG A 533 -9.51 2.48 12.68
N GLY A 534 -10.75 2.48 12.17
CA GLY A 534 -11.73 3.53 12.39
C GLY A 534 -12.95 3.38 11.49
N GLY A 535 -13.77 4.42 11.42
CA GLY A 535 -14.99 4.46 10.60
C GLY A 535 -16.19 3.67 11.15
N SER A 536 -17.29 3.68 10.40
CA SER A 536 -18.47 2.85 10.63
C SER A 536 -18.21 1.36 10.31
N TRP A 537 -19.19 0.50 10.63
CA TRP A 537 -19.19 -0.95 10.40
C TRP A 537 -18.20 -1.75 11.26
N THR A 538 -18.30 -3.07 11.19
CA THR A 538 -17.45 -4.02 11.92
C THR A 538 -16.31 -4.51 11.02
N GLY A 539 -15.23 -5.01 11.63
CA GLY A 539 -14.16 -5.66 10.89
C GLY A 539 -14.44 -7.15 10.68
N SER A 540 -14.05 -7.75 9.56
CA SER A 540 -14.29 -9.17 9.33
C SER A 540 -13.28 -9.84 8.43
N GLY A 541 -13.07 -11.13 8.68
CA GLY A 541 -12.27 -11.96 7.78
C GLY A 541 -12.92 -12.12 6.40
N LEU A 542 -14.21 -12.45 6.37
CA LEU A 542 -15.06 -12.45 5.18
C LEU A 542 -16.42 -11.85 5.52
N TRP A 543 -16.85 -10.87 4.74
CA TRP A 543 -18.21 -10.35 4.75
C TRP A 543 -18.85 -10.60 3.39
N THR A 544 -20.09 -11.08 3.37
CA THR A 544 -20.82 -11.31 2.12
C THR A 544 -22.31 -10.93 2.19
N LEU A 545 -22.81 -10.37 1.09
CA LEU A 545 -24.26 -10.28 0.78
C LEU A 545 -24.70 -11.24 -0.35
N GLY A 546 -23.75 -11.99 -0.90
CA GLY A 546 -23.93 -12.88 -2.03
C GLY A 546 -23.70 -14.37 -1.73
N ASP A 547 -23.74 -15.22 -2.76
CA ASP A 547 -23.34 -16.65 -2.66
C ASP A 547 -21.81 -16.75 -2.70
N THR A 548 -21.22 -16.99 -1.53
CA THR A 548 -19.77 -17.17 -1.39
C THR A 548 -19.44 -18.62 -1.03
N ARG A 549 -18.51 -19.22 -1.76
CA ARG A 549 -18.10 -20.61 -1.53
C ARG A 549 -16.61 -20.69 -1.38
N VAL A 550 -16.17 -21.39 -0.35
CA VAL A 550 -14.77 -21.46 0.06
C VAL A 550 -14.38 -22.90 0.25
N VAL A 551 -13.30 -23.31 -0.39
CA VAL A 551 -12.65 -24.60 -0.14
C VAL A 551 -11.20 -24.37 0.30
N ARG A 552 -10.80 -25.08 1.36
CA ARG A 552 -9.45 -24.96 1.96
C ARG A 552 -9.09 -23.53 2.38
N GLY A 553 -10.04 -22.76 2.92
CA GLY A 553 -9.78 -21.43 3.46
C GLY A 553 -9.34 -21.46 4.93
N THR A 554 -8.48 -20.52 5.33
CA THR A 554 -8.17 -20.25 6.76
C THR A 554 -8.67 -18.87 7.14
N PHE A 555 -9.49 -18.79 8.20
CA PHE A 555 -9.96 -17.56 8.82
C PHE A 555 -9.48 -17.52 10.28
N HIS A 556 -8.56 -16.61 10.59
CA HIS A 556 -7.86 -16.62 11.87
C HIS A 556 -7.81 -15.24 12.54
N ASN A 557 -8.26 -15.16 13.78
CA ASN A 557 -8.08 -14.01 14.67
C ASN A 557 -8.49 -12.64 14.04
N ASN A 558 -9.64 -12.61 13.38
CA ASN A 558 -10.20 -11.38 12.80
C ASN A 558 -10.98 -10.60 13.88
N GLU A 559 -10.67 -9.31 14.08
CA GLU A 559 -10.99 -8.53 15.30
C GLU A 559 -12.46 -8.48 15.71
N THR A 560 -13.41 -8.40 14.77
CA THR A 560 -14.85 -8.44 15.15
C THR A 560 -15.47 -9.80 14.84
N ARG A 561 -15.12 -10.41 13.71
CA ARG A 561 -15.64 -11.73 13.34
C ARG A 561 -14.84 -12.38 12.22
N ASN A 562 -14.76 -13.70 12.21
CA ASN A 562 -14.12 -14.42 11.11
C ASN A 562 -15.00 -14.37 9.85
N LEU A 563 -16.30 -14.63 9.97
CA LEU A 563 -17.24 -14.62 8.84
C LEU A 563 -18.54 -13.88 9.16
N CYS A 564 -19.09 -13.20 8.17
CA CYS A 564 -20.36 -12.48 8.25
C CYS A 564 -21.21 -12.73 6.99
N ALA A 565 -22.34 -13.41 7.16
CA ALA A 565 -23.31 -13.73 6.11
C ALA A 565 -24.70 -13.18 6.50
N ASP A 566 -24.76 -11.91 6.86
CA ASP A 566 -25.97 -11.25 7.33
C ASP A 566 -26.26 -10.00 6.47
N SER A 567 -27.54 -9.62 6.46
CA SER A 567 -28.02 -8.35 5.96
C SER A 567 -27.13 -7.19 6.42
N LYS A 568 -26.99 -6.16 5.58
CA LYS A 568 -26.30 -4.91 5.92
C LYS A 568 -26.64 -4.50 7.37
N PRO A 569 -25.68 -4.37 8.30
CA PRO A 569 -25.90 -3.65 9.54
C PRO A 569 -26.73 -2.39 9.32
N GLN A 570 -27.86 -2.27 10.02
CA GLN A 570 -28.70 -1.07 10.05
C GLN A 570 -27.79 0.14 10.29
N GLY A 571 -27.59 1.04 9.32
CA GLY A 571 -26.64 2.11 9.56
C GLY A 571 -26.44 3.26 8.57
N GLU A 572 -26.78 3.14 7.28
CA GLU A 572 -26.46 4.25 6.34
C GLU A 572 -27.64 4.81 5.55
N ASP A 573 -28.66 4.02 5.23
CA ASP A 573 -29.81 4.47 4.44
C ASP A 573 -31.18 4.13 5.06
N GLY A 574 -31.21 3.47 6.23
CA GLY A 574 -32.45 3.07 6.90
C GLY A 574 -33.32 2.11 6.10
N ARG A 575 -32.79 1.55 4.99
CA ARG A 575 -33.50 0.59 4.14
C ARG A 575 -33.02 -0.80 4.53
N GLU A 576 -33.90 -1.60 5.11
CA GLU A 576 -33.73 -3.05 5.18
C GLU A 576 -33.56 -3.59 3.76
N SER A 577 -32.32 -3.85 3.34
CA SER A 577 -32.11 -4.77 2.23
C SER A 577 -32.25 -6.17 2.81
N ALA A 578 -33.41 -6.80 2.59
CA ALA A 578 -33.73 -8.19 2.98
C ALA A 578 -32.85 -9.26 2.27
N ARG A 579 -31.64 -8.90 1.82
CA ARG A 579 -30.70 -9.83 1.19
C ARG A 579 -29.73 -10.31 2.26
N ASN A 580 -29.91 -11.55 2.65
CA ASN A 580 -28.90 -12.29 3.39
C ASN A 580 -27.95 -12.94 2.39
N GLY A 581 -26.64 -12.80 2.61
CA GLY A 581 -25.66 -13.60 1.88
C GLY A 581 -25.75 -15.07 2.26
N SER A 582 -25.10 -15.95 1.51
CA SER A 582 -24.95 -17.36 1.89
C SER A 582 -23.49 -17.77 1.76
N VAL A 583 -23.02 -18.59 2.69
CA VAL A 583 -21.64 -19.07 2.70
C VAL A 583 -21.63 -20.59 2.74
N THR A 584 -20.89 -21.22 1.83
CA THR A 584 -20.55 -22.64 1.93
C THR A 584 -19.05 -22.80 2.15
N LEU A 585 -18.67 -23.41 3.26
CA LEU A 585 -17.30 -23.72 3.64
C LEU A 585 -17.05 -25.22 3.49
N GLU A 586 -15.97 -25.58 2.80
CA GLU A 586 -15.51 -26.95 2.67
C GLU A 586 -14.03 -27.06 3.08
N ARG A 587 -13.71 -27.99 3.98
CA ARG A 587 -12.33 -28.22 4.45
C ARG A 587 -11.63 -26.92 4.90
N CYS A 588 -12.36 -26.03 5.57
CA CYS A 588 -11.83 -24.76 6.06
C CYS A 588 -11.38 -24.86 7.53
N LEU A 589 -10.47 -23.97 7.93
CA LEU A 589 -10.08 -23.73 9.31
C LEU A 589 -10.60 -22.36 9.75
N ILE A 590 -11.36 -22.33 10.85
CA ILE A 590 -11.92 -21.10 11.40
C ILE A 590 -11.49 -21.03 12.86
N SER A 591 -10.73 -20.00 13.23
CA SER A 591 -10.09 -19.99 14.54
C SER A 591 -9.94 -18.60 15.16
N PHE A 592 -9.85 -18.58 16.48
CA PHE A 592 -9.61 -17.41 17.30
C PHE A 592 -8.65 -17.79 18.44
N ASP A 593 -7.70 -16.93 18.80
CA ASP A 593 -6.66 -17.24 19.81
C ASP A 593 -6.87 -16.58 21.18
N GLY A 594 -7.90 -15.72 21.33
CA GLY A 594 -8.20 -15.05 22.60
C GLY A 594 -7.59 -13.67 22.75
N GLU A 595 -6.63 -13.25 21.92
CA GLU A 595 -5.80 -12.09 22.23
C GLU A 595 -6.33 -10.75 21.69
N ASN A 596 -7.31 -10.73 20.77
CA ASN A 596 -7.54 -9.54 19.93
C ASN A 596 -8.98 -9.21 19.49
N SER A 597 -10.04 -9.85 20.00
CA SER A 597 -11.40 -9.49 19.59
C SER A 597 -12.16 -8.73 20.67
N GLN A 598 -12.74 -7.60 20.26
CA GLN A 598 -13.73 -6.89 21.07
C GLN A 598 -15.10 -7.60 21.04
N THR A 599 -15.28 -8.55 20.11
CA THR A 599 -16.46 -9.42 20.01
C THR A 599 -15.99 -10.80 19.52
N GLU A 600 -16.05 -11.80 20.41
CA GLU A 600 -15.48 -13.14 20.22
C GLU A 600 -16.31 -14.07 19.30
N GLU A 601 -16.92 -13.55 18.24
CA GLU A 601 -17.82 -14.31 17.36
C GLU A 601 -17.09 -14.90 16.14
N LEU A 602 -17.19 -16.22 15.93
CA LEU A 602 -16.69 -16.83 14.70
C LEU A 602 -17.57 -16.46 13.50
N TYR A 603 -18.87 -16.31 13.72
CA TYR A 603 -19.89 -16.15 12.69
C TYR A 603 -20.90 -15.08 13.07
N ALA A 604 -21.36 -14.34 12.08
CA ALA A 604 -22.62 -13.59 12.13
C ALA A 604 -23.52 -14.04 10.97
N GLY A 605 -24.81 -14.24 11.24
CA GLY A 605 -25.74 -14.86 10.29
C GLY A 605 -25.47 -16.36 10.10
N GLU A 606 -25.23 -17.09 11.21
CA GLU A 606 -24.81 -18.50 11.18
C GLU A 606 -25.78 -19.42 10.40
N ASP A 607 -27.07 -19.13 10.41
CA ASP A 607 -28.09 -19.87 9.64
C ASP A 607 -27.83 -19.87 8.12
N ASN A 608 -27.06 -18.89 7.64
CA ASN A 608 -26.68 -18.77 6.24
C ASN A 608 -25.32 -19.43 5.93
N ILE A 609 -24.69 -20.09 6.91
CA ILE A 609 -23.34 -20.66 6.80
C ILE A 609 -23.41 -22.19 6.86
N ARG A 610 -23.13 -22.82 5.72
CA ARG A 610 -23.03 -24.27 5.59
C ARG A 610 -21.58 -24.70 5.71
N ARG A 611 -21.31 -25.68 6.58
CA ARG A 611 -19.96 -26.19 6.87
C ARG A 611 -19.86 -27.66 6.46
N ARG A 612 -18.81 -28.02 5.73
CA ARG A 612 -18.48 -29.40 5.33
C ARG A 612 -17.01 -29.67 5.65
N GLU A 613 -16.75 -30.66 6.50
CA GLU A 613 -15.38 -31.06 6.88
C GLU A 613 -14.51 -29.91 7.45
N CYS A 614 -15.14 -28.86 7.97
CA CYS A 614 -14.44 -27.73 8.57
C CYS A 614 -13.93 -28.08 9.97
N ALA A 615 -12.94 -27.35 10.45
CA ALA A 615 -12.55 -27.38 11.86
C ALA A 615 -12.62 -25.97 12.43
N GLU A 616 -13.13 -25.89 13.65
CA GLU A 616 -13.31 -24.65 14.39
C GLU A 616 -12.45 -24.69 15.65
N TRP A 617 -11.94 -23.54 16.05
CA TRP A 617 -11.23 -23.42 17.32
C TRP A 617 -11.45 -22.07 18.00
N ALA A 618 -11.76 -22.11 19.28
CA ALA A 618 -11.70 -20.93 20.15
C ALA A 618 -11.24 -21.38 21.55
N PRO A 619 -10.33 -20.66 22.23
CA PRO A 619 -9.94 -20.99 23.58
C PRO A 619 -11.13 -20.85 24.53
N ARG A 620 -11.05 -21.55 25.66
CA ARG A 620 -11.98 -21.31 26.78
C ARG A 620 -11.64 -19.96 27.41
N THR A 621 -12.64 -19.12 27.61
CA THR A 621 -12.54 -17.85 28.35
C THR A 621 -13.35 -17.96 29.65
N ALA A 622 -13.30 -16.92 30.50
CA ALA A 622 -14.17 -16.86 31.69
C ALA A 622 -15.66 -16.82 31.31
N GLU A 623 -15.98 -16.32 30.12
CA GLU A 623 -17.35 -16.07 29.65
C GLU A 623 -17.85 -17.16 28.68
N ARG A 624 -16.95 -17.99 28.12
CA ARG A 624 -17.31 -18.97 27.09
C ARG A 624 -16.58 -20.31 27.23
N ALA A 625 -17.30 -21.39 27.00
CA ALA A 625 -16.70 -22.70 26.79
C ALA A 625 -15.81 -22.70 25.53
N GLY A 626 -14.60 -23.26 25.64
CA GLY A 626 -13.74 -23.44 24.49
C GLY A 626 -14.39 -24.33 23.42
N LEU A 627 -14.01 -24.10 22.17
CA LEU A 627 -14.54 -24.79 21.00
C LEU A 627 -13.42 -25.54 20.27
N GLY A 628 -13.70 -26.79 19.89
CA GLY A 628 -12.87 -27.58 18.98
C GLY A 628 -11.42 -27.81 19.43
N THR A 629 -10.52 -27.95 18.46
CA THR A 629 -9.11 -28.33 18.67
C THR A 629 -8.20 -27.27 18.10
N ASN A 630 -7.11 -26.94 18.80
CA ASN A 630 -6.16 -25.93 18.32
C ASN A 630 -5.52 -26.40 16.99
N PRO A 631 -5.53 -25.57 15.93
CA PRO A 631 -4.84 -25.88 14.67
C PRO A 631 -3.31 -26.03 14.76
N GLU A 632 -2.70 -25.56 15.84
CA GLU A 632 -1.25 -25.56 16.05
C GLU A 632 -0.52 -24.91 14.87
N TYR A 633 -0.96 -23.69 14.52
CA TYR A 633 -0.38 -22.97 13.40
C TYR A 633 1.11 -22.69 13.61
N VAL A 634 1.90 -22.87 12.55
CA VAL A 634 3.25 -22.35 12.49
C VAL A 634 3.21 -20.83 12.33
N GLY A 635 4.05 -20.09 13.05
CA GLY A 635 4.26 -18.65 12.84
C GLY A 635 3.05 -17.73 13.06
N ALA A 636 1.88 -18.23 13.46
CA ALA A 636 0.68 -17.38 13.57
C ALA A 636 0.85 -16.28 14.64
N HIS A 637 1.61 -16.53 15.70
CA HIS A 637 1.98 -15.55 16.74
C HIS A 637 2.75 -14.32 16.21
N LEU A 638 3.34 -14.40 15.01
CA LEU A 638 3.89 -13.22 14.33
C LEU A 638 2.79 -12.21 14.00
N GLY A 639 1.53 -12.62 14.10
CA GLY A 639 0.43 -11.73 14.40
C GLY A 639 0.19 -10.70 13.30
N ARG A 640 -0.11 -9.49 13.75
CA ARG A 640 -0.28 -8.30 12.91
C ARG A 640 1.02 -7.84 12.21
N SER A 641 2.15 -8.52 12.36
CA SER A 641 3.40 -8.15 11.68
C SER A 641 3.69 -8.98 10.42
N TRP A 642 2.93 -10.05 10.17
CA TRP A 642 3.17 -10.90 9.00
C TRP A 642 2.98 -10.14 7.68
N ALA A 643 3.97 -10.25 6.81
CA ALA A 643 3.98 -9.67 5.47
C ALA A 643 4.38 -10.71 4.40
N GLY A 644 4.05 -11.99 4.64
CA GLY A 644 4.46 -13.11 3.78
C GLY A 644 5.60 -13.96 4.32
N GLN A 645 6.18 -13.61 5.49
CA GLN A 645 7.30 -14.33 6.08
C GLN A 645 7.08 -14.62 7.58
N PRO A 646 7.45 -15.82 8.07
CA PRO A 646 7.95 -16.95 7.30
C PRO A 646 6.85 -17.50 6.38
N ALA A 647 7.26 -18.17 5.31
CA ALA A 647 6.35 -18.64 4.27
C ALA A 647 5.37 -19.71 4.77
N ASP A 648 5.73 -20.46 5.82
CA ASP A 648 4.92 -21.49 6.47
C ASP A 648 3.99 -20.94 7.56
N ALA A 649 3.88 -19.62 7.70
CA ALA A 649 2.93 -19.04 8.63
C ALA A 649 1.49 -19.50 8.28
N PHE A 650 0.72 -19.81 9.33
CA PHE A 650 -0.65 -20.34 9.26
C PHE A 650 -0.77 -21.77 8.72
N ASP A 651 0.32 -22.50 8.52
CA ASP A 651 0.27 -23.93 8.27
C ASP A 651 -0.21 -24.65 9.53
N SER A 652 -1.30 -25.40 9.43
CA SER A 652 -1.76 -26.24 10.54
C SER A 652 -0.91 -27.51 10.61
N ARG A 653 -0.24 -27.70 11.74
CA ARG A 653 0.47 -28.96 12.03
C ARG A 653 -0.47 -30.15 12.19
N LEU A 654 -1.70 -29.90 12.63
CA LEU A 654 -2.69 -30.94 12.89
C LEU A 654 -3.38 -31.45 11.61
N TRP A 655 -3.77 -30.56 10.70
CA TRP A 655 -4.56 -30.94 9.52
C TRP A 655 -3.79 -30.91 8.19
N GLY A 656 -2.59 -30.33 8.17
CA GLY A 656 -1.73 -30.28 6.99
C GLY A 656 -2.40 -29.62 5.77
N PRO A 657 -1.99 -29.94 4.54
CA PRO A 657 -2.45 -29.26 3.32
C PRO A 657 -3.88 -29.65 2.87
N GLY A 658 -4.52 -30.60 3.56
CA GLY A 658 -5.86 -31.08 3.24
C GLY A 658 -6.98 -30.15 3.72
N LYS A 659 -6.70 -29.27 4.70
CA LYS A 659 -7.68 -28.39 5.34
C LYS A 659 -7.07 -27.01 5.63
N GLY A 660 -7.76 -25.96 5.22
CA GLY A 660 -7.28 -24.58 5.33
C GLY A 660 -6.16 -24.23 4.37
N PHE A 661 -5.65 -23.00 4.54
CA PHE A 661 -4.45 -22.49 3.89
C PHE A 661 -3.20 -23.26 4.36
N HIS A 662 -2.29 -23.51 3.42
CA HIS A 662 -1.03 -24.21 3.64
C HIS A 662 0.04 -23.79 2.62
N SER A 663 1.24 -23.46 3.11
CA SER A 663 2.36 -22.95 2.33
C SER A 663 2.84 -23.90 1.23
N GLY A 664 2.79 -25.21 1.46
CA GLY A 664 3.09 -26.22 0.43
C GLY A 664 2.18 -26.12 -0.82
N THR A 665 0.88 -25.88 -0.64
CA THR A 665 -0.04 -25.64 -1.76
C THR A 665 0.22 -24.26 -2.37
N HIS A 666 0.46 -23.25 -1.54
CA HIS A 666 0.85 -21.91 -2.01
C HIS A 666 2.09 -21.97 -2.91
N ALA A 667 3.12 -22.72 -2.50
CA ALA A 667 4.36 -22.91 -3.24
C ALA A 667 4.13 -23.63 -4.58
N ALA A 668 3.18 -24.56 -4.68
CA ALA A 668 2.85 -25.21 -5.95
C ALA A 668 2.30 -24.20 -6.98
N TRP A 669 1.42 -23.28 -6.54
CA TRP A 669 0.95 -22.19 -7.39
C TRP A 669 2.03 -21.16 -7.69
N ALA A 670 2.89 -20.82 -6.72
CA ALA A 670 3.98 -19.86 -6.89
C ALA A 670 5.11 -20.36 -7.83
N LYS A 671 5.21 -21.67 -8.08
CA LYS A 671 6.14 -22.24 -9.07
C LYS A 671 5.70 -22.04 -10.52
N LYS A 672 4.42 -21.77 -10.77
CA LYS A 672 3.90 -21.55 -12.12
C LYS A 672 4.41 -20.23 -12.67
N THR A 673 4.70 -20.18 -13.97
CA THR A 673 5.02 -18.91 -14.64
C THR A 673 3.77 -18.02 -14.73
N PRO A 674 3.92 -16.71 -14.88
CA PRO A 674 2.78 -15.81 -15.10
C PRO A 674 1.85 -16.26 -16.23
N GLU A 675 2.39 -16.78 -17.34
CA GLU A 675 1.59 -17.26 -18.48
C GLU A 675 0.76 -18.49 -18.11
N GLN A 676 1.34 -19.43 -17.36
CA GLN A 676 0.62 -20.59 -16.85
C GLN A 676 -0.51 -20.19 -15.89
N LEU A 677 -0.29 -19.14 -15.09
CA LEU A 677 -1.30 -18.59 -14.18
C LEU A 677 -2.41 -17.85 -14.94
N VAL A 678 -2.07 -17.10 -15.99
CA VAL A 678 -3.05 -16.46 -16.88
C VAL A 678 -3.93 -17.52 -17.56
N GLU A 679 -3.34 -18.60 -18.08
CA GLU A 679 -4.11 -19.68 -18.70
C GLU A 679 -5.01 -20.38 -17.67
N ALA A 680 -4.49 -20.67 -16.47
CA ALA A 680 -5.29 -21.21 -15.37
C ALA A 680 -6.48 -20.29 -15.04
N ALA A 681 -6.25 -18.97 -14.95
CA ALA A 681 -7.30 -17.99 -14.67
C ALA A 681 -8.39 -17.99 -15.75
N ARG A 682 -8.00 -18.02 -17.03
CA ARG A 682 -8.95 -18.08 -18.16
C ARG A 682 -9.79 -19.34 -18.14
N VAL A 683 -9.20 -20.48 -17.80
CA VAL A 683 -9.94 -21.75 -17.66
C VAL A 683 -10.91 -21.66 -16.47
N LEU A 684 -10.47 -21.13 -15.33
CA LEU A 684 -11.32 -20.99 -14.14
C LEU A 684 -12.51 -20.05 -14.34
N LEU A 685 -12.35 -18.98 -15.13
CA LEU A 685 -13.45 -18.04 -15.43
C LEU A 685 -14.52 -18.62 -16.35
N LYS A 686 -14.21 -19.67 -17.11
CA LYS A 686 -15.16 -20.41 -17.96
C LYS A 686 -16.00 -21.42 -17.18
N ASN A 687 -15.89 -21.44 -15.85
CA ASN A 687 -16.63 -22.36 -15.00
C ASN A 687 -18.15 -22.24 -15.23
N ARG A 688 -18.86 -23.36 -15.12
CA ARG A 688 -20.33 -23.44 -15.21
C ARG A 688 -21.00 -23.46 -13.83
N GLY A 689 -20.33 -22.90 -12.83
CA GLY A 689 -20.73 -22.91 -11.43
C GLY A 689 -19.72 -23.60 -10.52
N TRP A 690 -20.12 -23.75 -9.25
CA TRP A 690 -19.24 -24.16 -8.16
C TRP A 690 -18.53 -25.50 -8.35
N GLU A 691 -19.25 -26.55 -8.75
CA GLU A 691 -18.65 -27.89 -8.85
C GLU A 691 -17.62 -27.96 -9.98
N ASP A 692 -17.89 -27.34 -11.12
CA ASP A 692 -16.96 -27.23 -12.24
C ASP A 692 -15.72 -26.39 -11.88
N PHE A 693 -15.92 -25.26 -11.19
CA PHE A 693 -14.81 -24.48 -10.63
C PHE A 693 -13.91 -25.33 -9.73
N LYS A 694 -14.53 -26.03 -8.77
CA LYS A 694 -13.83 -26.86 -7.77
C LYS A 694 -13.05 -27.99 -8.44
N GLU A 695 -13.67 -28.74 -9.34
CA GLU A 695 -13.00 -29.81 -10.09
C GLU A 695 -11.81 -29.26 -10.90
N THR A 696 -12.03 -28.14 -11.59
CA THR A 696 -11.02 -27.49 -12.41
C THR A 696 -9.82 -27.02 -11.59
N VAL A 697 -10.04 -26.30 -10.48
CA VAL A 697 -8.95 -25.78 -9.65
C VAL A 697 -8.15 -26.90 -8.98
N GLU A 698 -8.82 -27.95 -8.50
CA GLU A 698 -8.14 -29.12 -7.92
C GLU A 698 -7.33 -29.89 -8.97
N ARG A 699 -7.83 -29.98 -10.21
CA ARG A 699 -7.07 -30.56 -11.34
C ARG A 699 -5.83 -29.73 -11.65
N LEU A 700 -5.96 -28.40 -11.73
CA LEU A 700 -4.85 -27.47 -12.00
C LEU A 700 -3.78 -27.52 -10.89
N GLU A 701 -4.20 -27.67 -9.63
CA GLU A 701 -3.28 -27.86 -8.51
C GLU A 701 -2.55 -29.20 -8.61
N ARG A 702 -3.26 -30.31 -8.90
CA ARG A 702 -2.61 -31.62 -9.10
C ARG A 702 -1.59 -31.60 -10.23
N GLN A 703 -1.82 -30.83 -11.29
CA GLN A 703 -0.86 -30.63 -12.37
C GLN A 703 0.33 -29.74 -11.98
N ALA A 704 0.23 -28.99 -10.88
CA ALA A 704 1.29 -28.11 -10.39
C ALA A 704 2.25 -28.80 -9.39
N ARG A 705 1.77 -29.87 -8.75
CA ARG A 705 2.55 -30.72 -7.85
C ARG A 705 3.33 -31.75 -8.67
#